data_AF-A0A2Z2NLA2-F1
#
_entry.id   AF-A0A2Z2NLA2-F1
#
_cell.length_a   1.000
_cell.length_b   1.000
_cell.length_c   1.000
_cell.angle_alpha   90.00
_cell.angle_beta   90.00
_cell.angle_gamma   90.00
#
_symmetry.space_group_name_H-M   'P 1'
#
loop_
_entity.id
_entity.type
_entity.pdbx_description
1 polymer ?
#
loop_
_entity_poly.entity_id
_entity_poly.type
_entity_poly.pdbx_seq_one_letter_code
_entity_poly.pdbx_strand_id
1 'polypeptide(L)'
;MNIRHKFACASSLWHKVGTKRTTACIVVLAAFGSNAALAAPTVAGNTISWPDDGWYQVQNAATYESVCQGGQSCEVPVGKYIVINHSTGQRFENISVVASSNSATDVTVEGMTISWPDDGWYQVQNAATYQSVCQGGRSCSVPAGKYIVINHSLGKRFENIIVADEAPDLPQDDDPDVGLPDDLPEPQVPVLADPFALPLPLPNPKDPFGSFLEADNEPAVVGGPPSQPKNLRLDLVSNNWAEINWAPANDDGEVVQYTLYRSDGVTYEIRGDQTDPSSSVQNELSKYWLTTSFIDCNYTRFDQLFHRCGSNTPTAGETYTYEVTATDDSGQESAASEPLTITYLENSNAPVPLYDDLYKGANDRFVQNHDLSAVPYWLDEFDLVFSDEFDGDSLDPDKWQTSLTWGDSRIVNREQQYLVNAQRDPDFGYDPFSFTGESLVISAVPTPEELREKLPSVCDEGDATGPERCAFLSGALSSHDKFQFIYGYTEGRFKLSGTSGALSSFYLYHRYAGSGVNYHAPEIDIVEYLGENPYGDPDAFQTHHFGDVNTGITRSAPTMSYKKPDGGNYADNDEWHTFGVLWEPQLVVWYIDGREVKRLFGPQVSRQPMNLVSYLVAGSGWAPTPDLTDPSQFPITMELDYVRVYQRDAFKQTATFGR
;
A
#
# COMPACT_ATOMS: atom_id res chain seq x y z
N MET A 1 -30.70 48.12 36.98
CA MET A 1 -29.68 48.95 36.26
C MET A 1 -29.54 48.32 34.88
N ASN A 2 -30.33 48.77 33.91
CA ASN A 2 -30.00 49.80 32.90
C ASN A 2 -28.86 49.36 31.97
N ILE A 3 -28.95 49.35 30.63
CA ILE A 3 -29.99 49.75 29.66
C ILE A 3 -29.47 49.35 28.25
N ARG A 4 -30.38 48.84 27.37
CA ARG A 4 -30.49 48.97 25.88
C ARG A 4 -29.35 48.48 24.96
N HIS A 5 -29.55 47.55 24.03
CA HIS A 5 -30.26 47.64 22.72
C HIS A 5 -29.88 48.85 21.84
N LYS A 6 -29.34 48.60 20.62
CA LYS A 6 -29.95 49.03 19.34
C LYS A 6 -29.16 48.61 18.09
N PHE A 7 -29.95 48.11 17.13
CA PHE A 7 -29.77 48.09 15.67
C PHE A 7 -29.25 49.41 15.06
N ALA A 8 -28.61 49.32 13.89
CA ALA A 8 -28.94 50.17 12.74
C ALA A 8 -28.44 49.58 11.41
N CYS A 9 -29.34 49.62 10.42
CA CYS A 9 -29.17 49.38 9.00
C CYS A 9 -29.05 50.74 8.28
N ALA A 10 -28.32 50.83 7.16
CA ALA A 10 -28.39 51.89 6.14
C ALA A 10 -27.63 51.42 4.87
N SER A 11 -28.27 51.10 3.72
CA SER A 11 -28.79 51.99 2.66
C SER A 11 -27.67 52.87 2.02
N SER A 12 -27.17 52.64 0.80
CA SER A 12 -27.74 52.69 -0.57
C SER A 12 -27.18 53.88 -1.37
N LEU A 13 -27.15 53.72 -2.71
CA LEU A 13 -27.13 54.73 -3.79
C LEU A 13 -25.80 55.23 -4.44
N TRP A 14 -25.51 54.62 -5.60
CA TRP A 14 -25.57 55.19 -6.98
C TRP A 14 -24.66 56.36 -7.45
N HIS A 15 -23.92 56.05 -8.52
CA HIS A 15 -23.73 56.74 -9.82
C HIS A 15 -23.03 58.12 -9.95
N LYS A 16 -22.02 58.13 -10.85
CA LYS A 16 -21.76 59.08 -11.97
C LYS A 16 -20.49 58.58 -12.69
N VAL A 17 -20.48 58.07 -13.92
CA VAL A 17 -20.84 58.59 -15.27
C VAL A 17 -20.20 59.95 -15.61
N GLY A 18 -19.42 59.94 -16.70
CA GLY A 18 -18.95 61.12 -17.43
C GLY A 18 -17.91 60.74 -18.50
N THR A 19 -18.29 60.09 -19.60
CA THR A 19 -18.76 60.66 -20.90
C THR A 19 -17.69 61.22 -21.84
N LYS A 20 -17.84 60.82 -23.11
CA LYS A 20 -17.72 61.58 -24.40
C LYS A 20 -16.70 60.91 -25.35
N ARG A 21 -16.99 60.68 -26.65
CA ARG A 21 -18.11 61.09 -27.51
C ARG A 21 -18.01 60.40 -28.89
N THR A 22 -19.17 59.96 -29.42
CA THR A 22 -19.74 60.15 -30.80
C THR A 22 -18.88 59.99 -32.07
N THR A 23 -19.34 59.60 -33.27
CA THR A 23 -20.55 59.01 -33.89
C THR A 23 -20.32 59.11 -35.42
N ALA A 24 -20.56 58.03 -36.18
CA ALA A 24 -20.93 57.95 -37.62
C ALA A 24 -19.92 58.49 -38.68
N CYS A 25 -19.87 58.04 -39.95
CA CYS A 25 -20.76 57.25 -40.79
C CYS A 25 -19.98 56.61 -41.97
N ILE A 26 -20.38 55.38 -42.31
CA ILE A 26 -20.35 54.62 -43.59
C ILE A 26 -19.41 55.08 -44.73
N VAL A 27 -18.50 54.18 -45.13
CA VAL A 27 -18.13 53.94 -46.54
C VAL A 27 -17.94 52.43 -46.75
N VAL A 28 -18.62 51.88 -47.76
CA VAL A 28 -18.44 50.51 -48.25
C VAL A 28 -17.15 50.43 -49.07
N LEU A 29 -16.25 49.51 -48.71
CA LEU A 29 -15.22 49.00 -49.62
C LEU A 29 -15.01 47.51 -49.33
N ALA A 30 -15.43 46.69 -50.29
CA ALA A 30 -15.02 45.30 -50.36
C ALA A 30 -13.53 45.23 -50.67
N ALA A 31 -12.77 44.53 -49.83
CA ALA A 31 -11.49 43.96 -50.20
C ALA A 31 -11.34 42.63 -49.47
N PHE A 32 -11.51 41.55 -50.21
CA PHE A 32 -11.03 40.23 -49.82
C PHE A 32 -9.52 40.32 -49.56
N GLY A 33 -9.13 40.01 -48.34
CA GLY A 33 -7.74 39.81 -47.95
C GLY A 33 -7.74 38.72 -46.89
N SER A 34 -7.76 37.47 -47.34
CA SER A 34 -7.41 36.33 -46.50
C SER A 34 -6.02 36.58 -45.93
N ASN A 35 -5.90 36.82 -44.63
CA ASN A 35 -4.69 36.42 -43.92
C ASN A 35 -4.72 34.89 -43.92
N ALA A 36 -4.28 34.30 -45.04
CA ALA A 36 -3.94 32.89 -45.05
C ALA A 36 -2.90 32.70 -43.95
N ALA A 37 -3.21 31.86 -42.96
CA ALA A 37 -2.21 31.40 -42.02
C ALA A 37 -1.07 30.79 -42.84
N LEU A 38 0.09 31.44 -42.85
CA LEU A 38 1.27 30.95 -43.53
C LEU A 38 1.67 29.64 -42.84
N ALA A 39 1.88 28.58 -43.62
CA ALA A 39 2.13 27.26 -43.08
C ALA A 39 3.52 27.22 -42.42
N ALA A 40 3.55 26.79 -41.16
CA ALA A 40 4.80 26.67 -40.40
C ALA A 40 5.59 25.43 -40.87
N PRO A 41 6.93 25.40 -40.67
CA PRO A 41 7.71 24.19 -40.85
C PRO A 41 7.18 23.04 -39.99
N THR A 42 7.16 21.83 -40.53
CA THR A 42 6.74 20.61 -39.84
C THR A 42 7.92 19.67 -39.62
N VAL A 43 7.82 18.81 -38.62
CA VAL A 43 8.86 17.81 -38.31
C VAL A 43 8.23 16.42 -38.43
N ALA A 44 8.84 15.54 -39.22
CA ALA A 44 8.49 14.14 -39.33
C ALA A 44 9.77 13.30 -39.28
N GLY A 45 9.91 12.47 -38.24
CA GLY A 45 11.17 11.76 -37.98
C GLY A 45 12.33 12.72 -37.78
N ASN A 46 13.42 12.52 -38.52
CA ASN A 46 14.59 13.40 -38.55
C ASN A 46 14.48 14.52 -39.61
N THR A 47 13.34 14.66 -40.30
CA THR A 47 13.17 15.62 -41.41
C THR A 47 12.34 16.82 -40.99
N ILE A 48 12.88 18.02 -41.16
CA ILE A 48 12.15 19.28 -41.10
C ILE A 48 11.70 19.64 -42.52
N SER A 49 10.42 19.89 -42.74
CA SER A 49 9.86 20.31 -44.04
C SER A 49 9.15 21.65 -43.94
N TRP A 50 9.03 22.37 -45.05
CA TRP A 50 8.40 23.68 -45.09
C TRP A 50 7.65 23.90 -46.42
N PRO A 51 6.70 24.85 -46.47
CA PRO A 51 5.95 25.13 -47.68
C PRO A 51 6.83 25.62 -48.83
N ASP A 52 6.36 25.38 -50.05
CA ASP A 52 6.99 25.89 -51.27
C ASP A 52 6.64 27.36 -51.52
N ASP A 53 6.90 28.23 -50.55
CA ASP A 53 6.56 29.65 -50.60
C ASP A 53 7.77 30.60 -50.50
N GLY A 54 8.99 30.05 -50.55
CA GLY A 54 10.20 30.85 -50.47
C GLY A 54 11.49 30.05 -50.34
N TRP A 55 12.58 30.78 -50.09
CA TRP A 55 13.89 30.18 -49.84
C TRP A 55 14.14 30.08 -48.33
N TYR A 56 14.38 28.86 -47.87
CA TYR A 56 14.53 28.54 -46.46
C TYR A 56 15.96 28.18 -46.07
N GLN A 57 16.31 28.43 -44.82
CA GLN A 57 17.57 28.04 -44.19
C GLN A 57 17.30 27.45 -42.81
N VAL A 58 17.99 26.34 -42.47
CA VAL A 58 17.94 25.73 -41.14
C VAL A 58 19.28 25.93 -40.44
N GLN A 59 19.22 26.42 -39.20
CA GLN A 59 20.38 26.60 -38.33
C GLN A 59 20.25 25.80 -37.05
N ASN A 60 21.37 25.29 -36.54
CA ASN A 60 21.39 24.74 -35.19
C ASN A 60 21.07 25.85 -34.18
N ALA A 61 20.15 25.61 -33.25
CA ALA A 61 19.68 26.65 -32.33
C ALA A 61 20.73 27.09 -31.30
N ALA A 62 21.72 26.25 -30.99
CA ALA A 62 22.77 26.56 -30.02
C ALA A 62 23.97 27.24 -30.67
N THR A 63 24.38 26.79 -31.87
CA THR A 63 25.61 27.29 -32.53
C THR A 63 25.34 28.32 -33.62
N TYR A 64 24.10 28.46 -34.08
CA TYR A 64 23.69 29.27 -35.24
C TYR A 64 24.35 28.87 -36.57
N GLU A 65 25.05 27.73 -36.60
CA GLU A 65 25.64 27.20 -37.83
C GLU A 65 24.55 26.71 -38.78
N SER A 66 24.72 26.99 -40.06
CA SER A 66 23.78 26.57 -41.10
C SER A 66 23.95 25.08 -41.38
N VAL A 67 22.85 24.34 -41.24
CA VAL A 67 22.81 22.89 -41.44
C VAL A 67 22.46 22.59 -42.89
N CYS A 68 21.50 23.33 -43.45
CA CYS A 68 21.04 23.19 -44.83
C CYS A 68 20.30 24.46 -45.28
N GLN A 69 20.16 24.62 -46.60
CA GLN A 69 19.56 25.81 -47.20
C GLN A 69 18.96 25.49 -48.59
N GLY A 70 17.81 26.08 -48.91
CA GLY A 70 17.03 25.78 -50.11
C GLY A 70 16.28 24.44 -50.05
N GLY A 71 15.46 24.15 -51.06
CA GLY A 71 14.59 22.97 -51.10
C GLY A 71 13.28 23.17 -50.34
N GLN A 72 12.54 22.07 -50.08
CA GLN A 72 11.29 22.04 -49.30
C GLN A 72 11.42 21.25 -47.99
N SER A 73 12.59 20.65 -47.75
CA SER A 73 12.86 19.88 -46.54
C SER A 73 14.35 19.72 -46.29
N CYS A 74 14.68 19.27 -45.08
CA CYS A 74 16.03 19.00 -44.64
C CYS A 74 16.04 17.97 -43.51
N GLU A 75 16.83 16.92 -43.71
CA GLU A 75 17.14 15.94 -42.67
C GLU A 75 18.22 16.48 -41.74
N VAL A 76 17.97 16.42 -40.44
CA VAL A 76 18.87 16.92 -39.41
C VAL A 76 18.95 15.92 -38.25
N PRO A 77 20.10 15.83 -37.55
CA PRO A 77 20.20 15.02 -36.33
C PRO A 77 19.19 15.46 -35.26
N VAL A 78 18.99 14.63 -34.23
CA VAL A 78 18.18 15.02 -33.07
C VAL A 78 18.74 16.29 -32.43
N GLY A 79 17.88 17.26 -32.14
CA GLY A 79 18.30 18.57 -31.66
C GLY A 79 17.28 19.67 -31.88
N LYS A 80 17.64 20.89 -31.47
CA LYS A 80 16.83 22.10 -31.65
C LYS A 80 17.38 22.95 -32.78
N TYR A 81 16.48 23.48 -33.60
CA TYR A 81 16.80 24.23 -34.81
C TYR A 81 15.99 25.52 -34.93
N ILE A 82 16.53 26.45 -35.71
CA ILE A 82 15.90 27.68 -36.16
C ILE A 82 15.71 27.57 -37.68
N VAL A 83 14.49 27.77 -38.15
CA VAL A 83 14.17 27.76 -39.59
C VAL A 83 13.82 29.18 -40.03
N ILE A 84 14.47 29.68 -41.07
CA ILE A 84 14.32 31.06 -41.56
C ILE A 84 13.86 31.02 -43.02
N ASN A 85 12.70 31.59 -43.31
CA ASN A 85 12.29 31.90 -44.68
C ASN A 85 12.83 33.29 -45.05
N HIS A 86 13.85 33.34 -45.91
CA HIS A 86 14.48 34.59 -46.33
C HIS A 86 13.65 35.36 -47.36
N SER A 87 12.68 34.70 -48.01
CA SER A 87 11.78 35.35 -48.96
C SER A 87 10.68 36.14 -48.27
N THR A 88 10.21 35.67 -47.11
CA THR A 88 9.17 36.36 -46.30
C THR A 88 9.75 37.09 -45.08
N GLY A 89 11.00 36.82 -44.71
CA GLY A 89 11.66 37.33 -43.50
C GLY A 89 11.22 36.65 -42.21
N GLN A 90 10.46 35.55 -42.30
CA GLN A 90 9.96 34.83 -41.13
C GLN A 90 11.04 33.95 -40.50
N ARG A 91 11.05 33.93 -39.17
CA ARG A 91 11.95 33.11 -38.36
C ARG A 91 11.13 32.26 -37.40
N PHE A 92 11.31 30.96 -37.49
CA PHE A 92 10.68 29.96 -36.64
C PHE A 92 11.71 29.42 -35.66
N GLU A 93 11.53 29.74 -34.39
CA GLU A 93 12.42 29.32 -33.29
C GLU A 93 11.81 28.11 -32.57
N ASN A 94 12.65 27.30 -31.94
CA ASN A 94 12.26 26.10 -31.16
C ASN A 94 11.78 24.87 -31.97
N ILE A 95 12.23 24.70 -33.22
CA ILE A 95 11.94 23.47 -33.98
C ILE A 95 12.75 22.31 -33.40
N SER A 96 12.09 21.36 -32.75
CA SER A 96 12.75 20.24 -32.08
C SER A 96 12.58 18.96 -32.89
N VAL A 97 13.70 18.35 -33.26
CA VAL A 97 13.76 17.01 -33.86
C VAL A 97 14.14 16.04 -32.76
N VAL A 98 13.18 15.24 -32.32
CA VAL A 98 13.36 14.20 -31.31
C VAL A 98 13.57 12.86 -32.01
N ALA A 99 14.24 11.91 -31.34
CA ALA A 99 14.45 10.59 -31.91
C ALA A 99 13.08 9.93 -32.19
N SER A 100 12.78 9.66 -33.45
CA SER A 100 11.63 8.83 -33.81
C SER A 100 11.97 7.38 -33.50
N SER A 101 11.32 6.82 -32.48
CA SER A 101 11.28 5.38 -32.23
C SER A 101 10.53 4.68 -33.36
N ASN A 102 11.23 4.35 -34.46
CA ASN A 102 10.69 3.47 -35.48
C ASN A 102 11.80 2.62 -36.12
N SER A 103 12.13 1.55 -35.41
CA SER A 103 12.77 0.33 -35.89
C SER A 103 12.15 -0.80 -35.08
N ALA A 104 10.90 -1.17 -35.38
CA ALA A 104 10.31 -2.38 -34.81
C ALA A 104 11.09 -3.59 -35.36
N THR A 105 11.74 -4.33 -34.46
CA THR A 105 12.52 -5.53 -34.81
C THR A 105 11.71 -6.82 -34.74
N ASP A 106 10.42 -6.75 -34.39
CA ASP A 106 9.56 -7.90 -34.12
C ASP A 106 8.15 -7.77 -34.72
N VAL A 107 7.43 -8.90 -34.75
CA VAL A 107 6.02 -9.01 -35.14
C VAL A 107 5.14 -8.36 -34.06
N THR A 108 4.17 -7.55 -34.45
CA THR A 108 3.23 -6.86 -33.54
C THR A 108 1.78 -7.26 -33.82
N VAL A 109 0.89 -7.08 -32.84
CA VAL A 109 -0.55 -7.28 -32.98
C VAL A 109 -1.26 -6.01 -32.52
N GLU A 110 -2.17 -5.49 -33.35
CA GLU A 110 -3.03 -4.36 -33.04
C GLU A 110 -4.45 -4.67 -33.55
N GLY A 111 -5.42 -4.73 -32.64
CA GLY A 111 -6.76 -5.25 -32.90
C GLY A 111 -6.71 -6.64 -33.55
N MET A 112 -7.46 -6.81 -34.64
CA MET A 112 -7.45 -8.03 -35.47
C MET A 112 -6.29 -8.11 -36.48
N THR A 113 -5.25 -7.28 -36.37
CA THR A 113 -4.17 -7.20 -37.37
C THR A 113 -2.80 -7.54 -36.80
N ILE A 114 -2.15 -8.54 -37.40
CA ILE A 114 -0.75 -8.89 -37.14
C ILE A 114 0.13 -8.12 -38.13
N SER A 115 1.14 -7.40 -37.69
CA SER A 115 2.06 -6.62 -38.54
C SER A 115 3.52 -7.05 -38.33
N TRP A 116 4.38 -6.77 -39.31
CA TRP A 116 5.79 -7.16 -39.25
C TRP A 116 6.71 -6.18 -40.01
N PRO A 117 8.03 -6.24 -39.75
CA PRO A 117 9.02 -5.39 -40.41
C PRO A 117 9.09 -5.63 -41.93
N ASP A 118 9.52 -4.61 -42.67
CA ASP A 118 9.76 -4.71 -44.12
C ASP A 118 11.15 -5.30 -44.40
N ASP A 119 11.41 -6.49 -43.88
CA ASP A 119 12.71 -7.16 -43.94
C ASP A 119 12.65 -8.53 -44.63
N GLY A 120 11.51 -8.87 -45.25
CA GLY A 120 11.36 -10.15 -45.91
C GLY A 120 9.92 -10.52 -46.32
N TRP A 121 9.77 -11.75 -46.79
CA TRP A 121 8.48 -12.34 -47.11
C TRP A 121 7.94 -13.15 -45.93
N TYR A 122 6.75 -12.79 -45.47
CA TYR A 122 6.10 -13.35 -44.30
C TYR A 122 4.90 -14.24 -44.65
N GLN A 123 4.62 -15.22 -43.79
CA GLN A 123 3.44 -16.09 -43.84
C GLN A 123 2.83 -16.23 -42.44
N VAL A 124 1.51 -16.15 -42.32
CA VAL A 124 0.79 -16.40 -41.07
C VAL A 124 0.01 -17.71 -41.19
N GLN A 125 0.10 -18.56 -40.15
CA GLN A 125 -0.62 -19.81 -40.02
C GLN A 125 -1.47 -19.82 -38.75
N ASN A 126 -2.64 -20.47 -38.80
CA ASN A 126 -3.36 -20.80 -37.58
C ASN A 126 -2.52 -21.78 -36.74
N ALA A 127 -2.33 -21.49 -35.45
CA ALA A 127 -1.43 -22.26 -34.60
C ALA A 127 -1.91 -23.70 -34.32
N ALA A 128 -3.22 -23.96 -34.39
CA ALA A 128 -3.80 -25.27 -34.14
C ALA A 128 -3.82 -26.15 -35.40
N THR A 129 -4.14 -25.58 -36.56
CA THR A 129 -4.34 -26.34 -37.80
C THR A 129 -3.17 -26.26 -38.79
N TYR A 130 -2.22 -25.34 -38.57
CA TYR A 130 -1.12 -25.00 -39.48
C TYR A 130 -1.55 -24.54 -40.88
N GLN A 131 -2.85 -24.28 -41.08
CA GLN A 131 -3.35 -23.75 -42.33
C GLN A 131 -2.88 -22.31 -42.51
N SER A 132 -2.41 -21.99 -43.71
CA SER A 132 -2.01 -20.62 -44.06
C SER A 132 -3.22 -19.71 -44.13
N VAL A 133 -3.16 -18.60 -43.41
CA VAL A 133 -4.22 -17.60 -43.34
C VAL A 133 -3.95 -16.49 -44.35
N CYS A 134 -2.70 -16.05 -44.44
CA CYS A 134 -2.25 -15.00 -45.34
C CYS A 134 -0.73 -15.07 -45.55
N GLN A 135 -0.25 -14.38 -46.59
CA GLN A 135 1.14 -14.40 -46.99
C GLN A 135 1.53 -13.14 -47.78
N GLY A 136 2.75 -12.65 -47.58
CA GLY A 136 3.26 -11.40 -48.15
C GLY A 136 2.64 -10.14 -47.53
N GLY A 137 3.10 -8.95 -47.96
CA GLY A 137 2.70 -7.66 -47.38
C GLY A 137 3.47 -7.30 -46.11
N ARG A 138 2.99 -6.30 -45.37
CA ARG A 138 3.55 -5.85 -44.07
C ARG A 138 2.64 -6.16 -42.87
N SER A 139 1.46 -6.70 -43.13
CA SER A 139 0.49 -7.06 -42.12
C SER A 139 -0.56 -8.03 -42.66
N CYS A 140 -1.33 -8.59 -41.76
CA CYS A 140 -2.42 -9.49 -42.04
C CYS A 140 -3.51 -9.39 -40.98
N SER A 141 -4.74 -9.14 -41.44
CA SER A 141 -5.91 -9.19 -40.58
C SER A 141 -6.43 -10.62 -40.45
N VAL A 142 -6.62 -11.07 -39.23
CA VAL A 142 -7.04 -12.43 -38.88
C VAL A 142 -8.09 -12.36 -37.77
N PRO A 143 -9.05 -13.29 -37.70
CA PRO A 143 -9.99 -13.37 -36.58
C PRO A 143 -9.27 -13.57 -35.25
N ALA A 144 -9.93 -13.32 -34.13
CA ALA A 144 -9.39 -13.66 -32.82
C ALA A 144 -8.95 -15.14 -32.75
N GLY A 145 -7.75 -15.37 -32.22
CA GLY A 145 -7.15 -16.69 -32.17
C GLY A 145 -5.63 -16.67 -31.98
N LYS A 146 -5.03 -17.86 -32.01
CA LYS A 146 -3.58 -18.06 -31.89
C LYS A 146 -2.97 -18.36 -33.26
N TYR A 147 -1.86 -17.68 -33.56
CA TYR A 147 -1.19 -17.75 -34.86
C TYR A 147 0.32 -17.96 -34.74
N ILE A 148 0.91 -18.38 -35.85
CA ILE A 148 2.34 -18.55 -36.06
C ILE A 148 2.71 -17.70 -37.26
N VAL A 149 3.74 -16.86 -37.12
CA VAL A 149 4.22 -15.97 -38.17
C VAL A 149 5.62 -16.41 -38.59
N ILE A 150 5.87 -16.57 -39.88
CA ILE A 150 7.12 -17.10 -40.42
C ILE A 150 7.68 -16.10 -41.42
N ASN A 151 8.89 -15.59 -41.17
CA ASN A 151 9.68 -14.85 -42.16
C ASN A 151 10.54 -15.85 -42.95
N HIS A 152 10.16 -16.12 -44.20
CA HIS A 152 10.86 -17.07 -45.06
C HIS A 152 12.17 -16.51 -45.63
N SER A 153 12.31 -15.19 -45.71
CA SER A 153 13.52 -14.54 -46.19
C SER A 153 14.66 -14.62 -45.17
N LEU A 154 14.33 -14.54 -43.88
CA LEU A 154 15.29 -14.61 -42.77
C LEU A 154 15.30 -15.97 -42.05
N GLY A 155 14.40 -16.89 -42.41
CA GLY A 155 14.26 -18.19 -41.76
C GLY A 155 13.79 -18.12 -40.31
N LYS A 156 13.13 -17.04 -39.91
CA LYS A 156 12.64 -16.81 -38.53
C LYS A 156 11.19 -17.27 -38.37
N ARG A 157 10.87 -17.83 -37.20
CA ARG A 157 9.52 -18.27 -36.81
C ARG A 157 9.15 -17.63 -35.48
N PHE A 158 7.99 -17.00 -35.45
CA PHE A 158 7.39 -16.36 -34.27
C PHE A 158 6.15 -17.18 -33.89
N GLU A 159 6.15 -17.72 -32.68
CA GLU A 159 5.08 -18.57 -32.14
C GLU A 159 4.28 -17.81 -31.06
N ASN A 160 3.08 -18.29 -30.75
CA ASN A 160 2.18 -17.70 -29.73
C ASN A 160 1.72 -16.26 -30.02
N ILE A 161 1.49 -15.90 -31.29
CA ILE A 161 0.88 -14.61 -31.64
C ILE A 161 -0.62 -14.68 -31.35
N ILE A 162 -1.08 -13.95 -30.33
CA ILE A 162 -2.48 -13.93 -29.90
C ILE A 162 -3.16 -12.68 -30.45
N VAL A 163 -4.26 -12.88 -31.18
CA VAL A 163 -5.15 -11.82 -31.65
C VAL A 163 -6.45 -11.96 -30.85
N ALA A 164 -6.86 -10.91 -30.15
CA ALA A 164 -8.11 -10.87 -29.39
C ALA A 164 -9.17 -10.08 -30.17
N ASP A 165 -10.44 -10.43 -30.01
CA ASP A 165 -11.53 -9.60 -30.54
C ASP A 165 -11.62 -8.34 -29.67
N GLU A 166 -11.66 -7.16 -30.28
CA GLU A 166 -12.11 -5.95 -29.59
C GLU A 166 -13.55 -6.20 -29.13
N ALA A 167 -13.80 -5.98 -27.84
CA ALA A 167 -15.14 -6.12 -27.29
C ALA A 167 -16.11 -5.25 -28.10
N PRO A 168 -17.29 -5.77 -28.47
CA PRO A 168 -18.29 -4.92 -29.11
C PRO A 168 -18.67 -3.80 -28.15
N ASP A 169 -18.70 -2.57 -28.67
CA ASP A 169 -19.31 -1.39 -28.05
C ASP A 169 -20.65 -1.80 -27.44
N LEU A 170 -20.67 -2.02 -26.12
CA LEU A 170 -21.89 -2.26 -25.38
C LEU A 170 -22.61 -0.92 -25.25
N PRO A 171 -23.95 -0.89 -25.34
CA PRO A 171 -24.69 0.34 -25.09
C PRO A 171 -24.33 0.84 -23.69
N GLN A 172 -24.12 2.17 -23.56
CA GLN A 172 -24.03 2.85 -22.28
C GLN A 172 -25.21 2.44 -21.40
N ASP A 173 -24.99 1.44 -20.56
CA ASP A 173 -25.66 1.39 -19.27
C ASP A 173 -25.03 2.52 -18.47
N ASP A 174 -25.89 3.39 -17.95
CA ASP A 174 -25.56 4.34 -16.90
C ASP A 174 -25.15 3.54 -15.65
N ASP A 175 -23.96 2.94 -15.68
CA ASP A 175 -23.23 2.62 -14.45
C ASP A 175 -22.80 3.97 -13.88
N PRO A 176 -23.16 4.30 -12.62
CA PRO A 176 -22.78 5.58 -12.07
C PRO A 176 -21.27 5.65 -12.16
N ASP A 177 -20.80 6.71 -12.82
CA ASP A 177 -19.50 7.31 -12.59
C ASP A 177 -19.04 6.93 -11.18
N VAL A 178 -18.11 5.95 -11.07
CA VAL A 178 -17.24 5.87 -9.90
C VAL A 178 -16.26 7.02 -10.09
N GLY A 179 -16.82 8.22 -10.13
CA GLY A 179 -16.08 9.45 -10.22
C GLY A 179 -15.08 9.36 -9.09
N LEU A 180 -13.86 9.81 -9.37
CA LEU A 180 -13.04 10.35 -8.30
C LEU A 180 -14.01 11.11 -7.39
N PRO A 181 -14.08 10.82 -6.08
CA PRO A 181 -14.89 11.63 -5.18
C PRO A 181 -14.64 13.08 -5.55
N ASP A 182 -15.69 13.90 -5.74
CA ASP A 182 -15.66 15.23 -6.39
C ASP A 182 -14.57 16.20 -5.84
N ASP A 183 -13.85 15.80 -4.79
CA ASP A 183 -12.80 16.50 -4.05
C ASP A 183 -11.38 15.86 -4.08
N LEU A 184 -11.10 14.80 -4.87
CA LEU A 184 -9.71 14.29 -4.98
C LEU A 184 -8.86 15.18 -5.92
N PRO A 185 -7.66 15.63 -5.50
CA PRO A 185 -6.76 16.38 -6.38
C PRO A 185 -6.21 15.50 -7.52
N GLU A 186 -5.56 16.11 -8.51
CA GLU A 186 -4.83 15.34 -9.53
C GLU A 186 -3.72 14.49 -8.89
N PRO A 187 -3.54 13.21 -9.26
CA PRO A 187 -2.53 12.33 -8.68
C PRO A 187 -1.12 12.91 -8.88
N GLN A 188 -0.33 12.93 -7.80
CA GLN A 188 1.05 13.39 -7.79
C GLN A 188 1.98 12.25 -7.35
N VAL A 189 2.80 11.76 -8.27
CA VAL A 189 3.82 10.76 -7.95
C VAL A 189 4.91 11.41 -7.08
N PRO A 190 5.20 10.88 -5.89
CA PRO A 190 6.20 11.47 -5.01
C PRO A 190 7.61 11.31 -5.61
N VAL A 191 8.41 12.38 -5.54
CA VAL A 191 9.77 12.40 -6.07
C VAL A 191 10.75 11.92 -5.01
N LEU A 192 11.59 10.94 -5.36
CA LEU A 192 12.70 10.52 -4.52
C LEU A 192 13.66 11.68 -4.28
N ALA A 193 14.11 11.86 -3.03
CA ALA A 193 15.11 12.86 -2.69
C ALA A 193 16.40 12.71 -3.52
N ASP A 194 16.82 11.46 -3.76
CA ASP A 194 17.83 11.11 -4.75
C ASP A 194 17.28 10.05 -5.72
N PRO A 195 16.85 10.45 -6.93
CA PRO A 195 16.35 9.51 -7.93
C PRO A 195 17.46 8.63 -8.54
N PHE A 196 18.73 8.91 -8.26
CA PHE A 196 19.88 8.14 -8.71
C PHE A 196 20.47 7.26 -7.60
N ALA A 197 19.86 7.24 -6.41
CA ALA A 197 20.24 6.34 -5.34
C ALA A 197 20.19 4.90 -5.84
N LEU A 198 21.22 4.12 -5.48
CA LEU A 198 21.21 2.69 -5.76
C LEU A 198 20.03 2.03 -5.04
N PRO A 199 19.41 1.00 -5.64
CA PRO A 199 18.36 0.24 -4.96
C PRO A 199 18.84 -0.30 -3.62
N LEU A 200 17.96 -0.29 -2.61
CA LEU A 200 18.16 -1.04 -1.39
C LEU A 200 18.35 -2.51 -1.74
N PRO A 201 19.38 -3.17 -1.16
CA PRO A 201 19.76 -4.51 -1.57
C PRO A 201 18.68 -5.53 -1.24
N LEU A 202 18.59 -6.54 -2.12
CA LEU A 202 17.71 -7.69 -1.97
C LEU A 202 17.96 -8.43 -0.63
N PRO A 203 16.90 -8.77 0.14
CA PRO A 203 17.04 -9.69 1.26
C PRO A 203 17.65 -11.02 0.80
N ASN A 204 18.62 -11.55 1.54
CA ASN A 204 19.28 -12.79 1.18
C ASN A 204 18.23 -13.92 1.00
N PRO A 205 18.12 -14.59 -0.16
CA PRO A 205 17.13 -15.64 -0.35
C PRO A 205 17.27 -16.82 0.63
N LYS A 206 18.45 -17.01 1.23
CA LYS A 206 18.72 -18.03 2.26
C LYS A 206 18.52 -17.52 3.68
N ASP A 207 18.25 -16.22 3.82
CA ASP A 207 18.03 -15.52 5.07
C ASP A 207 17.08 -14.32 4.86
N PRO A 208 15.83 -14.60 4.48
CA PRO A 208 14.91 -13.56 3.97
C PRO A 208 14.52 -12.52 5.02
N PHE A 209 14.77 -12.82 6.30
CA PHE A 209 14.42 -11.98 7.45
C PHE A 209 15.61 -11.67 8.35
N GLY A 210 16.85 -11.92 7.90
CA GLY A 210 18.07 -11.44 8.57
C GLY A 210 18.52 -12.21 9.82
N SER A 211 18.12 -13.47 9.98
CA SER A 211 18.53 -14.37 11.08
C SER A 211 20.06 -14.44 11.26
N PHE A 212 20.83 -14.45 10.16
CA PHE A 212 22.30 -14.53 10.24
C PHE A 212 22.96 -13.19 10.59
N LEU A 213 22.23 -12.09 10.52
CA LEU A 213 22.72 -10.76 10.87
C LEU A 213 22.71 -10.50 12.38
N GLU A 214 22.09 -11.40 13.15
CA GLU A 214 21.98 -11.32 14.62
C GLU A 214 23.09 -12.11 15.33
N ALA A 215 24.19 -12.37 14.64
CA ALA A 215 25.35 -13.05 15.21
C ALA A 215 26.60 -12.17 15.11
N ASP A 216 27.31 -11.99 16.23
CA ASP A 216 28.66 -11.46 16.25
C ASP A 216 29.69 -12.60 16.36
N ASN A 217 30.61 -12.66 15.39
CA ASN A 217 31.67 -13.67 15.33
C ASN A 217 33.00 -13.18 15.94
N GLU A 218 33.08 -11.94 16.42
CA GLU A 218 34.27 -11.44 17.11
C GLU A 218 34.38 -12.03 18.52
N PRO A 219 35.52 -12.65 18.89
CA PRO A 219 35.69 -13.16 20.24
C PRO A 219 35.81 -12.03 21.25
N ALA A 220 35.25 -12.23 22.43
CA ALA A 220 35.45 -11.34 23.57
C ALA A 220 36.94 -11.16 23.91
N VAL A 221 37.30 -9.96 24.37
CA VAL A 221 38.66 -9.61 24.77
C VAL A 221 38.75 -9.62 26.28
N VAL A 222 39.58 -10.50 26.85
CA VAL A 222 39.67 -10.66 28.32
C VAL A 222 40.01 -9.35 29.03
N GLY A 223 39.12 -8.89 29.91
CA GLY A 223 39.22 -7.63 30.66
C GLY A 223 39.20 -6.38 29.78
N GLY A 224 38.73 -6.50 28.54
CA GLY A 224 38.46 -5.38 27.63
C GLY A 224 36.99 -4.98 27.66
N PRO A 225 36.59 -3.93 26.92
CA PRO A 225 35.18 -3.60 26.73
C PRO A 225 34.47 -4.65 25.83
N PRO A 226 33.13 -4.63 25.77
CA PRO A 226 32.37 -5.43 24.82
C PRO A 226 32.81 -5.18 23.37
N SER A 227 32.52 -6.13 22.49
CA SER A 227 32.70 -5.91 21.05
C SER A 227 31.85 -4.73 20.56
N GLN A 228 32.32 -4.09 19.48
CA GLN A 228 31.54 -3.07 18.79
C GLN A 228 30.23 -3.70 18.28
N PRO A 229 29.04 -3.11 18.55
CA PRO A 229 27.79 -3.61 17.98
C PRO A 229 27.84 -3.62 16.45
N LYS A 230 27.40 -4.71 15.84
CA LYS A 230 27.49 -4.93 14.37
C LYS A 230 26.12 -5.07 13.74
N ASN A 231 26.11 -4.98 12.41
CA ASN A 231 24.91 -5.19 11.60
C ASN A 231 23.74 -4.29 12.02
N LEU A 232 24.04 -3.06 12.49
CA LEU A 232 23.01 -2.07 12.78
C LEU A 232 22.21 -1.82 11.49
N ARG A 233 20.92 -2.11 11.54
CA ARG A 233 20.05 -2.11 10.36
C ARG A 233 18.65 -1.62 10.68
N LEU A 234 17.96 -1.17 9.63
CA LEU A 234 16.54 -0.85 9.66
C LEU A 234 15.73 -2.11 9.37
N ASP A 235 14.81 -2.46 10.26
CA ASP A 235 13.87 -3.56 10.06
C ASP A 235 12.51 -3.04 9.51
N LEU A 236 11.99 -1.95 10.08
CA LEU A 236 10.75 -1.27 9.64
C LEU A 236 10.83 0.23 9.94
N VAL A 237 10.27 1.08 9.06
CA VAL A 237 10.10 2.53 9.27
C VAL A 237 8.68 2.94 8.94
N SER A 238 8.14 3.87 9.72
CA SER A 238 6.89 4.58 9.45
C SER A 238 7.13 6.10 9.52
N ASN A 239 6.07 6.89 9.62
CA ASN A 239 6.16 8.35 9.61
C ASN A 239 6.75 8.95 10.91
N ASN A 240 6.65 8.24 12.02
CA ASN A 240 7.08 8.75 13.33
C ASN A 240 7.70 7.70 14.25
N TRP A 241 7.99 6.50 13.74
CA TRP A 241 8.70 5.45 14.45
C TRP A 241 9.55 4.60 13.48
N ALA A 242 10.62 4.01 13.99
CA ALA A 242 11.43 3.06 13.23
C ALA A 242 11.95 1.95 14.15
N GLU A 243 11.93 0.72 13.67
CA GLU A 243 12.49 -0.45 14.30
C GLU A 243 13.91 -0.70 13.78
N ILE A 244 14.85 -0.75 14.71
CA ILE A 244 16.29 -0.87 14.48
C ILE A 244 16.77 -2.15 15.17
N ASN A 245 17.65 -2.89 14.53
CA ASN A 245 18.19 -4.16 15.05
C ASN A 245 19.70 -4.23 14.83
N TRP A 246 20.42 -4.92 15.71
CA TRP A 246 21.86 -5.17 15.63
C TRP A 246 22.22 -6.55 16.20
N ALA A 247 23.43 -7.03 15.89
CA ALA A 247 23.97 -8.24 16.49
C ALA A 247 24.38 -7.97 17.95
N PRO A 248 24.07 -8.89 18.89
CA PRO A 248 24.50 -8.77 20.28
C PRO A 248 26.03 -8.71 20.38
N ALA A 249 26.54 -7.77 21.18
CA ALA A 249 27.95 -7.63 21.46
C ALA A 249 28.44 -8.80 22.34
N ASN A 250 29.67 -9.25 22.07
CA ASN A 250 30.35 -10.29 22.83
C ASN A 250 31.24 -9.65 23.91
N ASP A 251 31.24 -10.22 25.11
CA ASP A 251 32.04 -9.76 26.23
C ASP A 251 32.55 -10.95 27.09
N ASP A 252 33.61 -10.77 27.87
CA ASP A 252 34.12 -11.82 28.78
C ASP A 252 33.48 -11.79 30.18
N GLY A 253 32.65 -10.77 30.45
CA GLY A 253 31.63 -10.69 31.49
C GLY A 253 30.22 -10.67 30.89
N GLU A 254 29.38 -9.74 31.36
CA GLU A 254 27.99 -9.56 30.91
C GLU A 254 27.81 -8.18 30.28
N VAL A 255 27.19 -8.11 29.10
CA VAL A 255 26.69 -6.84 28.56
C VAL A 255 25.44 -6.46 29.34
N VAL A 256 25.43 -5.26 29.95
CA VAL A 256 24.34 -4.80 30.84
C VAL A 256 23.52 -3.64 30.27
N GLN A 257 24.01 -2.98 29.22
CA GLN A 257 23.33 -1.86 28.59
C GLN A 257 23.71 -1.74 27.11
N TYR A 258 22.74 -1.36 26.28
CA TYR A 258 22.99 -0.73 24.99
C TYR A 258 22.56 0.74 25.05
N THR A 259 23.37 1.63 24.47
CA THR A 259 23.05 3.05 24.34
C THR A 259 22.92 3.41 22.87
N LEU A 260 21.74 3.91 22.47
CA LEU A 260 21.50 4.43 21.12
C LEU A 260 21.64 5.94 21.12
N TYR A 261 22.39 6.46 20.16
CA TYR A 261 22.58 7.89 19.92
C TYR A 261 21.91 8.27 18.61
N ARG A 262 21.06 9.29 18.64
CA ARG A 262 20.45 9.88 17.45
C ARG A 262 21.10 11.23 17.15
N SER A 263 21.25 11.56 15.87
CA SER A 263 21.99 12.74 15.38
C SER A 263 21.48 14.10 15.88
N ASP A 264 20.27 14.18 16.39
CA ASP A 264 19.68 15.38 17.00
C ASP A 264 19.96 15.51 18.52
N GLY A 265 20.76 14.59 19.08
CA GLY A 265 21.17 14.60 20.48
C GLY A 265 20.25 13.80 21.41
N VAL A 266 19.25 13.10 20.87
CA VAL A 266 18.46 12.14 21.67
C VAL A 266 19.29 10.89 21.95
N THR A 267 19.18 10.39 23.18
CA THR A 267 19.89 9.18 23.62
C THR A 267 18.91 8.25 24.33
N TYR A 268 18.97 6.96 23.98
CA TYR A 268 18.15 5.92 24.58
C TYR A 268 19.05 4.89 25.27
N GLU A 269 18.77 4.59 26.53
CA GLU A 269 19.41 3.51 27.25
C GLU A 269 18.46 2.32 27.29
N ILE A 270 18.94 1.16 26.85
CA ILE A 270 18.20 -0.11 26.87
C ILE A 270 18.92 -1.04 27.84
N ARG A 271 18.22 -1.45 28.91
CA ARG A 271 18.73 -2.43 29.86
C ARG A 271 17.63 -3.40 30.26
N GLY A 272 18.04 -4.59 30.69
CA GLY A 272 17.10 -5.61 31.17
C GLY A 272 16.36 -5.25 32.47
N ASP A 273 16.81 -4.24 33.23
CA ASP A 273 16.37 -3.98 34.62
C ASP A 273 15.71 -2.60 34.84
N GLN A 274 15.10 -2.01 33.80
CA GLN A 274 14.63 -0.61 33.86
C GLN A 274 13.22 -0.43 34.46
N THR A 275 12.39 -1.48 34.54
CA THR A 275 11.02 -1.38 35.07
C THR A 275 10.69 -2.44 36.12
N ASP A 276 9.49 -2.32 36.71
CA ASP A 276 8.93 -3.38 37.55
C ASP A 276 8.86 -4.69 36.73
N PRO A 277 9.49 -5.79 37.21
CA PRO A 277 9.51 -7.08 36.53
C PRO A 277 8.13 -7.65 36.16
N SER A 278 7.08 -7.22 36.86
CA SER A 278 5.71 -7.68 36.65
C SER A 278 4.90 -6.81 35.66
N SER A 279 5.47 -5.70 35.19
CA SER A 279 4.76 -4.77 34.30
C SER A 279 4.75 -5.26 32.84
N SER A 280 3.69 -4.92 32.11
CA SER A 280 3.63 -5.13 30.65
C SER A 280 4.72 -4.37 29.89
N VAL A 281 5.17 -3.25 30.46
CA VAL A 281 6.29 -2.45 29.97
C VAL A 281 7.60 -3.24 30.04
N GLN A 282 7.85 -3.98 31.14
CA GLN A 282 9.02 -4.86 31.25
C GLN A 282 8.98 -5.96 30.20
N ASN A 283 7.81 -6.56 29.96
CA ASN A 283 7.69 -7.61 28.95
C ASN A 283 8.14 -7.08 27.58
N GLU A 284 7.75 -5.85 27.23
CA GLU A 284 8.17 -5.23 25.97
C GLU A 284 9.67 -4.90 25.94
N LEU A 285 10.23 -4.33 27.02
CA LEU A 285 11.69 -4.09 27.13
C LEU A 285 12.49 -5.39 27.03
N SER A 286 11.96 -6.47 27.60
CA SER A 286 12.60 -7.78 27.54
C SER A 286 12.66 -8.29 26.10
N LYS A 287 11.70 -7.94 25.24
CA LYS A 287 11.81 -8.23 23.79
C LYS A 287 12.97 -7.49 23.18
N TYR A 288 13.07 -6.17 23.40
CA TYR A 288 14.19 -5.35 22.89
C TYR A 288 15.54 -5.90 23.31
N TRP A 289 15.65 -6.31 24.57
CA TRP A 289 16.87 -6.91 25.10
C TRP A 289 17.18 -8.27 24.47
N LEU A 290 16.20 -9.19 24.40
CA LEU A 290 16.40 -10.55 23.90
C LEU A 290 16.68 -10.62 22.40
N THR A 291 16.14 -9.68 21.62
CA THR A 291 16.31 -9.64 20.16
C THR A 291 17.27 -8.54 19.71
N THR A 292 17.98 -7.88 20.64
CA THR A 292 18.87 -6.74 20.39
C THR A 292 18.33 -5.76 19.36
N SER A 293 17.14 -5.26 19.65
CA SER A 293 16.42 -4.34 18.78
C SER A 293 15.71 -3.27 19.57
N PHE A 294 15.28 -2.22 18.87
CA PHE A 294 14.73 -1.03 19.48
C PHE A 294 13.74 -0.37 18.53
N ILE A 295 12.65 0.19 19.07
CA ILE A 295 11.74 1.03 18.29
C ILE A 295 11.86 2.47 18.78
N ASP A 296 12.40 3.34 17.92
CA ASP A 296 12.42 4.77 18.18
C ASP A 296 10.98 5.28 18.26
N CYS A 297 10.60 5.73 19.47
CA CYS A 297 9.27 6.18 19.82
C CYS A 297 8.13 5.16 19.67
N ASN A 298 8.26 3.95 20.24
CA ASN A 298 7.09 3.10 20.52
C ASN A 298 6.14 3.73 21.56
N TYR A 299 5.28 4.61 21.08
CA TYR A 299 4.31 5.39 21.86
C TYR A 299 3.21 4.52 22.47
N THR A 300 2.97 3.31 21.97
CA THR A 300 1.98 2.37 22.54
C THR A 300 2.44 1.77 23.88
N ARG A 301 3.75 1.81 24.18
CA ARG A 301 4.33 1.17 25.37
C ARG A 301 5.19 2.10 26.23
N PHE A 302 5.87 3.08 25.60
CA PHE A 302 6.92 3.86 26.25
C PHE A 302 6.76 5.38 26.18
N ASP A 303 5.63 5.89 25.67
CA ASP A 303 5.40 7.33 25.43
C ASP A 303 5.86 8.22 26.60
N GLN A 304 5.49 7.88 27.83
CA GLN A 304 5.76 8.69 29.01
C GLN A 304 6.92 8.17 29.88
N LEU A 305 7.60 7.11 29.45
CA LEU A 305 8.64 6.44 30.24
C LEU A 305 10.03 6.71 29.65
N PHE A 306 10.60 5.72 28.97
CA PHE A 306 11.98 5.74 28.50
C PHE A 306 12.14 6.55 27.22
N HIS A 307 11.13 6.58 26.36
CA HIS A 307 11.25 7.22 25.05
C HIS A 307 10.87 8.70 25.10
N ARG A 308 9.93 9.09 25.99
CA ARG A 308 9.39 10.46 26.09
C ARG A 308 8.94 10.96 24.71
N CYS A 309 8.09 10.19 24.02
CA CYS A 309 7.77 10.43 22.62
C CYS A 309 7.19 11.83 22.41
N GLY A 310 6.42 12.39 23.36
CA GLY A 310 5.96 13.78 23.29
C GLY A 310 7.04 14.85 23.05
N SER A 311 8.31 14.58 23.36
CA SER A 311 9.45 15.48 23.06
C SER A 311 10.43 14.93 22.02
N ASN A 312 10.54 13.60 21.91
CA ASN A 312 11.60 12.95 21.15
C ASN A 312 11.13 12.26 19.86
N THR A 313 9.82 12.31 19.55
CA THR A 313 9.26 11.66 18.36
C THR A 313 9.99 12.12 17.09
N PRO A 314 10.53 11.18 16.29
CA PRO A 314 11.01 11.48 14.95
C PRO A 314 9.94 12.18 14.12
N THR A 315 10.35 13.17 13.34
CA THR A 315 9.41 13.90 12.48
C THR A 315 9.32 13.24 11.11
N ALA A 316 8.09 13.14 10.59
CA ALA A 316 7.83 12.65 9.23
C ALA A 316 8.66 13.43 8.20
N GLY A 317 9.26 12.72 7.23
CA GLY A 317 10.12 13.29 6.19
C GLY A 317 11.55 13.64 6.63
N GLU A 318 11.82 13.74 7.94
CA GLU A 318 13.16 14.06 8.45
C GLU A 318 14.08 12.85 8.41
N THR A 319 15.38 13.12 8.36
CA THR A 319 16.44 12.11 8.34
C THR A 319 17.28 12.17 9.60
N TYR A 320 17.50 11.02 10.23
CA TYR A 320 18.30 10.87 11.43
C TYR A 320 19.37 9.81 11.24
N THR A 321 20.51 9.99 11.91
CA THR A 321 21.58 8.99 11.97
C THR A 321 21.66 8.40 13.37
N TYR A 322 21.86 7.08 13.45
CA TYR A 322 21.88 6.28 14.66
C TYR A 322 23.21 5.55 14.81
N GLU A 323 23.73 5.52 16.03
CA GLU A 323 24.87 4.71 16.44
C GLU A 323 24.54 3.99 17.76
N VAL A 324 25.11 2.81 17.98
CA VAL A 324 24.89 2.01 19.20
C VAL A 324 26.21 1.67 19.86
N THR A 325 26.29 1.83 21.18
CA THR A 325 27.37 1.30 22.03
C THR A 325 26.83 0.23 22.98
N ALA A 326 27.71 -0.61 23.51
CA ALA A 326 27.42 -1.62 24.52
C ALA A 326 28.31 -1.39 25.75
N THR A 327 27.74 -1.57 26.95
CA THR A 327 28.44 -1.42 28.22
C THR A 327 28.42 -2.72 29.01
N ASP A 328 29.57 -3.14 29.55
CA ASP A 328 29.70 -4.33 30.39
C ASP A 328 29.36 -4.08 31.87
N ASP A 329 29.34 -5.15 32.67
CA ASP A 329 29.12 -5.13 34.12
C ASP A 329 30.27 -4.46 34.92
N SER A 330 31.39 -4.18 34.28
CA SER A 330 32.52 -3.42 34.80
C SER A 330 32.48 -1.92 34.46
N GLY A 331 31.48 -1.50 33.68
CA GLY A 331 31.28 -0.12 33.22
C GLY A 331 32.16 0.32 32.05
N GLN A 332 32.77 -0.62 31.31
CA GLN A 332 33.51 -0.33 30.09
C GLN A 332 32.55 -0.27 28.90
N GLU A 333 32.71 0.76 28.08
CA GLU A 333 31.89 1.00 26.89
C GLU A 333 32.67 0.61 25.62
N SER A 334 31.99 -0.05 24.70
CA SER A 334 32.53 -0.43 23.39
C SER A 334 32.69 0.77 22.45
N ALA A 335 33.34 0.55 21.30
CA ALA A 335 33.26 1.51 20.21
C ALA A 335 31.82 1.57 19.66
N ALA A 336 31.40 2.75 19.19
CA ALA A 336 30.12 2.91 18.52
C ALA A 336 30.05 2.05 17.25
N SER A 337 28.88 1.49 16.95
CA SER A 337 28.60 0.76 15.71
C SER A 337 28.89 1.62 14.46
N GLU A 338 28.94 0.98 13.29
CA GLU A 338 28.77 1.73 12.04
C GLU A 338 27.40 2.46 12.05
N PRO A 339 27.33 3.69 11.54
CA PRO A 339 26.12 4.50 11.63
C PRO A 339 25.03 4.01 10.67
N LEU A 340 23.78 4.03 11.14
CA LEU A 340 22.58 3.78 10.33
C LEU A 340 21.85 5.10 10.08
N THR A 341 21.56 5.43 8.81
CA THR A 341 20.77 6.61 8.46
C THR A 341 19.36 6.20 8.06
N ILE A 342 18.35 6.83 8.66
CA ILE A 342 16.93 6.54 8.42
C ILE A 342 16.23 7.84 8.04
N THR A 343 15.55 7.83 6.91
CA THR A 343 14.58 8.87 6.52
C THR A 343 13.19 8.38 6.89
N TYR A 344 12.50 9.10 7.77
CA TYR A 344 11.15 8.77 8.20
C TYR A 344 10.15 9.09 7.10
N LEU A 345 9.10 8.28 6.98
CA LEU A 345 8.14 8.42 5.90
C LEU A 345 7.33 9.72 6.06
N GLU A 346 6.92 10.34 4.96
CA GLU A 346 5.91 11.39 5.00
C GLU A 346 4.58 10.84 5.54
N ASN A 347 3.72 11.71 6.08
CA ASN A 347 2.44 11.30 6.66
C ASN A 347 1.47 10.66 5.65
N SER A 348 1.65 10.96 4.36
CA SER A 348 0.90 10.38 3.26
C SER A 348 1.74 10.49 1.99
N ASN A 349 1.55 9.56 1.05
CA ASN A 349 2.22 9.51 -0.24
C ASN A 349 3.75 9.59 -0.16
N ALA A 350 4.35 8.98 0.87
CA ALA A 350 5.78 9.07 1.05
C ALA A 350 6.54 8.47 -0.15
N PRO A 351 7.64 9.08 -0.60
CA PRO A 351 8.50 8.50 -1.62
C PRO A 351 9.07 7.16 -1.15
N VAL A 352 8.87 6.10 -1.95
CA VAL A 352 9.39 4.76 -1.64
C VAL A 352 10.70 4.55 -2.42
N PRO A 353 11.85 4.36 -1.76
CA PRO A 353 13.13 4.21 -2.45
C PRO A 353 13.09 3.02 -3.42
N LEU A 354 14.01 3.00 -4.40
CA LEU A 354 14.21 1.80 -5.19
C LEU A 354 14.69 0.67 -4.26
N TYR A 355 14.15 -0.53 -4.43
CA TYR A 355 14.56 -1.72 -3.70
C TYR A 355 14.41 -2.97 -4.57
N ASP A 356 15.24 -3.95 -4.27
CA ASP A 356 15.13 -5.31 -4.80
C ASP A 356 14.37 -6.21 -3.82
N ASP A 357 13.51 -7.09 -4.33
CA ASP A 357 12.79 -8.10 -3.53
C ASP A 357 12.66 -9.42 -4.29
N LEU A 358 12.49 -10.54 -3.59
CA LEU A 358 12.46 -11.90 -4.14
C LEU A 358 11.28 -12.11 -5.09
N TYR A 359 10.16 -11.45 -4.81
CA TYR A 359 8.93 -11.56 -5.61
C TYR A 359 8.78 -10.42 -6.61
N LYS A 360 9.63 -9.40 -6.52
CA LYS A 360 9.55 -8.20 -7.35
C LYS A 360 10.47 -8.31 -8.56
N GLY A 361 9.93 -8.08 -9.75
CA GLY A 361 10.74 -7.99 -10.97
C GLY A 361 11.73 -6.81 -10.90
N ALA A 362 12.93 -6.98 -11.47
CA ALA A 362 13.96 -5.93 -11.47
C ALA A 362 13.49 -4.60 -12.11
N ASN A 363 12.50 -4.66 -13.01
CA ASN A 363 11.90 -3.50 -13.68
C ASN A 363 10.54 -3.08 -13.08
N ASP A 364 10.05 -3.77 -12.06
CA ASP A 364 8.82 -3.37 -11.39
C ASP A 364 9.06 -2.05 -10.63
N ARG A 365 8.27 -1.05 -10.99
CA ARG A 365 8.33 0.32 -10.46
C ARG A 365 6.96 0.82 -10.00
N PHE A 366 6.00 -0.08 -9.77
CA PHE A 366 4.63 0.29 -9.42
C PHE A 366 4.59 1.33 -8.28
N VAL A 367 5.19 1.00 -7.13
CA VAL A 367 5.18 1.89 -5.95
C VAL A 367 6.00 3.18 -6.10
N GLN A 368 6.86 3.28 -7.13
CA GLN A 368 7.61 4.49 -7.45
C GLN A 368 6.92 5.37 -8.51
N ASN A 369 6.02 4.79 -9.31
CA ASN A 369 5.41 5.46 -10.46
C ASN A 369 3.97 5.90 -10.21
N HIS A 370 3.39 5.61 -9.05
CA HIS A 370 2.01 5.93 -8.73
C HIS A 370 1.92 6.80 -7.48
N ASP A 371 0.88 7.64 -7.44
CA ASP A 371 0.43 8.30 -6.23
C ASP A 371 -0.35 7.29 -5.40
N LEU A 372 0.16 6.91 -4.24
CA LEU A 372 -0.47 5.92 -3.36
C LEU A 372 -1.35 6.57 -2.28
N SER A 373 -1.60 7.89 -2.32
CA SER A 373 -2.42 8.57 -1.32
C SER A 373 -3.91 8.22 -1.38
N ALA A 374 -4.39 7.75 -2.52
CA ALA A 374 -5.78 7.37 -2.70
C ALA A 374 -5.91 6.16 -3.63
N VAL A 375 -6.77 5.22 -3.26
CA VAL A 375 -7.03 3.97 -4.01
C VAL A 375 -7.40 4.22 -5.48
N PRO A 376 -8.26 5.20 -5.83
CA PRO A 376 -8.62 5.44 -7.23
C PRO A 376 -7.47 5.81 -8.16
N TYR A 377 -6.30 6.21 -7.65
CA TYR A 377 -5.16 6.61 -8.49
C TYR A 377 -4.34 5.44 -9.04
N TRP A 378 -4.59 4.21 -8.58
CA TRP A 378 -3.76 3.06 -8.93
C TRP A 378 -4.50 1.72 -8.97
N LEU A 379 -5.77 1.66 -8.55
CA LEU A 379 -6.52 0.41 -8.52
C LEU A 379 -6.75 -0.18 -9.93
N ASP A 380 -6.72 0.64 -10.98
CA ASP A 380 -6.82 0.23 -12.38
C ASP A 380 -5.66 -0.66 -12.85
N GLU A 381 -4.53 -0.65 -12.14
CA GLU A 381 -3.39 -1.57 -12.34
C GLU A 381 -3.60 -2.95 -11.68
N PHE A 382 -4.74 -3.17 -11.01
CA PHE A 382 -5.05 -4.39 -10.27
C PHE A 382 -6.33 -5.03 -10.80
N ASP A 383 -6.36 -6.37 -10.78
CA ASP A 383 -7.56 -7.13 -11.09
C ASP A 383 -8.13 -7.78 -9.84
N LEU A 384 -9.46 -7.83 -9.76
CA LEU A 384 -10.16 -8.58 -8.73
C LEU A 384 -9.83 -10.07 -8.83
N VAL A 385 -9.31 -10.66 -7.75
CA VAL A 385 -8.96 -12.09 -7.68
C VAL A 385 -9.85 -12.86 -6.71
N PHE A 386 -10.37 -12.21 -5.67
CA PHE A 386 -11.31 -12.80 -4.72
C PHE A 386 -12.35 -11.74 -4.35
N SER A 387 -13.60 -12.14 -4.26
CA SER A 387 -14.65 -11.32 -3.64
C SER A 387 -15.67 -12.17 -2.91
N ASP A 388 -16.29 -11.59 -1.90
CA ASP A 388 -17.59 -11.98 -1.43
C ASP A 388 -18.43 -10.72 -1.18
N GLU A 389 -19.60 -10.67 -1.81
CA GLU A 389 -20.54 -9.54 -1.75
C GLU A 389 -21.67 -9.80 -0.75
N PHE A 390 -21.73 -11.00 -0.15
CA PHE A 390 -22.73 -11.37 0.86
C PHE A 390 -24.22 -11.15 0.50
N ASP A 391 -24.54 -10.97 -0.79
CA ASP A 391 -25.90 -10.89 -1.34
C ASP A 391 -26.74 -12.19 -1.19
N GLY A 392 -26.11 -13.27 -0.72
CA GLY A 392 -26.74 -14.56 -0.51
C GLY A 392 -27.60 -14.64 0.76
N ASP A 393 -28.07 -15.84 1.07
CA ASP A 393 -28.79 -16.17 2.30
C ASP A 393 -27.99 -17.05 3.26
N SER A 394 -26.74 -17.36 2.90
CA SER A 394 -25.85 -18.27 3.64
C SER A 394 -24.38 -18.01 3.30
N LEU A 395 -23.48 -18.39 4.21
CA LEU A 395 -22.04 -18.29 3.99
C LEU A 395 -21.59 -19.25 2.90
N ASP A 396 -20.76 -18.77 1.97
CA ASP A 396 -20.12 -19.61 0.96
C ASP A 396 -19.03 -20.49 1.60
N PRO A 397 -19.24 -21.82 1.71
CA PRO A 397 -18.27 -22.72 2.34
C PRO A 397 -17.02 -22.95 1.49
N ASP A 398 -17.01 -22.54 0.22
CA ASP A 398 -15.81 -22.57 -0.63
C ASP A 398 -14.90 -21.35 -0.38
N LYS A 399 -15.43 -20.29 0.25
CA LYS A 399 -14.66 -19.09 0.61
C LYS A 399 -14.34 -19.00 2.10
N TRP A 400 -15.28 -19.40 2.97
CA TRP A 400 -15.20 -19.11 4.40
C TRP A 400 -15.30 -20.34 5.28
N GLN A 401 -14.59 -20.26 6.41
CA GLN A 401 -14.77 -21.10 7.58
C GLN A 401 -15.27 -20.28 8.76
N THR A 402 -16.12 -20.89 9.58
CA THR A 402 -16.62 -20.29 10.83
C THR A 402 -15.73 -20.56 12.05
N SER A 403 -14.42 -20.73 11.82
CA SER A 403 -13.44 -20.95 12.88
C SER A 403 -12.12 -20.28 12.55
N LEU A 404 -11.35 -19.96 13.58
CA LEU A 404 -9.98 -19.46 13.45
C LEU A 404 -8.97 -20.61 13.30
N THR A 405 -7.75 -20.27 12.90
CA THR A 405 -6.70 -21.26 12.60
C THR A 405 -6.29 -22.13 13.81
N TRP A 406 -6.50 -21.63 15.03
CA TRP A 406 -6.25 -22.36 16.29
C TRP A 406 -7.48 -23.07 16.86
N GLY A 407 -8.63 -23.02 16.18
CA GLY A 407 -9.86 -23.71 16.59
C GLY A 407 -10.43 -23.21 17.93
N ASP A 408 -11.16 -24.09 18.61
CA ASP A 408 -11.88 -23.82 19.87
C ASP A 408 -11.12 -24.27 21.13
N SER A 409 -9.92 -24.79 20.99
CA SER A 409 -9.10 -25.25 22.12
C SER A 409 -8.25 -24.14 22.75
N ARG A 410 -8.29 -22.91 22.23
CA ARG A 410 -7.45 -21.80 22.65
C ARG A 410 -8.23 -20.50 22.65
N ILE A 411 -8.15 -19.77 23.76
CA ILE A 411 -8.59 -18.37 23.88
C ILE A 411 -7.34 -17.49 23.85
N VAL A 412 -7.36 -16.47 23.00
CA VAL A 412 -6.29 -15.48 22.87
C VAL A 412 -6.73 -14.15 23.45
N ASN A 413 -5.79 -13.25 23.73
CA ASN A 413 -6.06 -11.86 24.15
C ASN A 413 -7.01 -11.68 25.33
N ARG A 414 -7.22 -12.73 26.15
CA ARG A 414 -8.22 -12.77 27.24
C ARG A 414 -9.64 -12.46 26.75
N GLU A 415 -9.95 -12.86 25.52
CA GLU A 415 -11.27 -12.73 24.92
C GLU A 415 -12.33 -13.51 25.72
N GLN A 416 -13.53 -12.94 25.82
CA GLN A 416 -14.61 -13.45 26.67
C GLN A 416 -15.73 -14.12 25.86
N GLN A 417 -15.63 -14.14 24.53
CA GLN A 417 -16.56 -14.85 23.66
C GLN A 417 -16.06 -16.27 23.29
N TYR A 418 -17.00 -17.20 23.12
CA TYR A 418 -16.80 -18.39 22.32
C TYR A 418 -17.24 -18.12 20.88
N LEU A 419 -16.33 -18.32 19.93
CA LEU A 419 -16.61 -18.20 18.51
C LEU A 419 -17.33 -19.47 18.02
N VAL A 420 -18.63 -19.34 17.75
CA VAL A 420 -19.47 -20.48 17.38
C VAL A 420 -19.11 -20.96 15.97
N ASN A 421 -18.67 -22.21 15.90
CA ASN A 421 -18.37 -22.87 14.64
C ASN A 421 -19.64 -23.47 14.02
N ALA A 422 -20.48 -22.60 13.44
CA ALA A 422 -21.78 -22.97 12.85
C ALA A 422 -21.68 -24.01 11.73
N GLN A 423 -20.57 -24.05 10.97
CA GLN A 423 -20.35 -25.08 9.94
C GLN A 423 -20.04 -26.47 10.54
N ARG A 424 -19.30 -26.52 11.66
CA ARG A 424 -18.93 -27.80 12.32
C ARG A 424 -20.06 -28.34 13.19
N ASP A 425 -20.79 -27.46 13.86
CA ASP A 425 -21.92 -27.80 14.75
C ASP A 425 -23.14 -26.93 14.44
N PRO A 426 -23.89 -27.22 13.36
CA PRO A 426 -25.08 -26.45 12.98
C PRO A 426 -26.22 -26.56 14.01
N ASP A 427 -26.19 -27.58 14.88
CA ASP A 427 -27.18 -27.80 15.94
C ASP A 427 -26.71 -27.23 17.30
N PHE A 428 -25.69 -26.35 17.31
CA PHE A 428 -25.19 -25.70 18.52
C PHE A 428 -26.30 -24.94 19.26
N GLY A 429 -27.29 -24.40 18.53
CA GLY A 429 -28.47 -23.71 19.09
C GLY A 429 -28.36 -22.19 19.05
N TYR A 430 -27.28 -21.67 18.51
CA TYR A 430 -27.09 -20.26 18.17
C TYR A 430 -26.26 -20.18 16.89
N ASP A 431 -26.68 -19.35 15.94
CA ASP A 431 -25.92 -19.01 14.74
C ASP A 431 -25.59 -17.51 14.81
N PRO A 432 -24.31 -17.11 14.87
CA PRO A 432 -23.93 -15.70 14.95
C PRO A 432 -24.06 -14.98 13.61
N PHE A 433 -24.36 -15.67 12.50
CA PHE A 433 -24.42 -15.10 11.16
C PHE A 433 -25.87 -14.93 10.71
N SER A 434 -26.21 -13.74 10.19
CA SER A 434 -27.51 -13.48 9.55
C SER A 434 -27.34 -12.62 8.31
N PHE A 435 -28.16 -12.87 7.30
CA PHE A 435 -28.08 -12.20 6.00
C PHE A 435 -29.27 -11.26 5.81
N THR A 436 -29.00 -10.04 5.37
CA THR A 436 -30.04 -9.04 5.04
C THR A 436 -30.56 -9.22 3.61
N GLY A 437 -29.83 -9.97 2.78
CA GLY A 437 -30.01 -10.08 1.33
C GLY A 437 -29.09 -9.14 0.53
N GLU A 438 -28.40 -8.22 1.21
CA GLU A 438 -27.43 -7.27 0.64
C GLU A 438 -26.12 -7.22 1.47
N SER A 439 -26.08 -7.92 2.61
CA SER A 439 -24.97 -7.86 3.56
C SER A 439 -25.04 -9.02 4.56
N LEU A 440 -23.91 -9.28 5.23
CA LEU A 440 -23.76 -10.21 6.33
C LEU A 440 -23.66 -9.46 7.67
N VAL A 441 -24.44 -9.87 8.66
CA VAL A 441 -24.33 -9.41 10.05
C VAL A 441 -23.70 -10.51 10.90
N ILE A 442 -22.63 -10.17 11.63
CA ILE A 442 -22.09 -10.99 12.74
C ILE A 442 -22.64 -10.43 14.05
N SER A 443 -23.27 -11.28 14.85
CA SER A 443 -23.87 -10.91 16.14
C SER A 443 -23.19 -11.60 17.32
N ALA A 444 -23.08 -10.89 18.43
CA ALA A 444 -22.68 -11.43 19.71
C ALA A 444 -23.78 -11.27 20.78
N VAL A 445 -23.96 -12.29 21.60
CA VAL A 445 -24.97 -12.36 22.66
C VAL A 445 -24.38 -12.94 23.94
N PRO A 446 -24.97 -12.69 25.13
CA PRO A 446 -24.62 -13.42 26.33
C PRO A 446 -24.84 -14.92 26.11
N THR A 447 -23.93 -15.76 26.60
CA THR A 447 -24.07 -17.21 26.48
C THR A 447 -25.32 -17.67 27.25
N PRO A 448 -26.32 -18.25 26.56
CA PRO A 448 -27.50 -18.80 27.24
C PRO A 448 -27.12 -19.94 28.18
N GLU A 449 -27.79 -20.03 29.33
CA GLU A 449 -27.48 -21.03 30.36
C GLU A 449 -27.55 -22.46 29.81
N GLU A 450 -28.54 -22.73 28.95
CA GLU A 450 -28.75 -24.02 28.31
C GLU A 450 -27.66 -24.42 27.30
N LEU A 451 -26.82 -23.47 26.86
CA LEU A 451 -25.72 -23.72 25.93
C LEU A 451 -24.36 -23.85 26.63
N ARG A 452 -24.26 -23.52 27.93
CA ARG A 452 -22.99 -23.61 28.67
C ARG A 452 -22.41 -25.03 28.69
N GLU A 453 -23.24 -26.06 28.78
CA GLU A 453 -22.78 -27.47 28.76
C GLU A 453 -22.20 -27.90 27.40
N LYS A 454 -22.44 -27.13 26.32
CA LYS A 454 -21.88 -27.40 24.99
C LYS A 454 -20.53 -26.73 24.74
N LEU A 455 -20.11 -25.82 25.63
CA LEU A 455 -18.85 -25.09 25.46
C LEU A 455 -17.63 -26.01 25.58
N PRO A 456 -16.52 -25.71 24.88
CA PRO A 456 -15.29 -26.47 25.03
C PRO A 456 -14.68 -26.29 26.43
N SER A 457 -13.91 -27.28 26.89
CA SER A 457 -13.35 -27.30 28.24
C SER A 457 -12.42 -26.12 28.57
N VAL A 458 -11.89 -25.42 27.55
CA VAL A 458 -11.08 -24.20 27.74
C VAL A 458 -11.89 -23.05 28.37
N CYS A 459 -13.23 -23.10 28.25
CA CYS A 459 -14.16 -22.16 28.88
C CYS A 459 -14.31 -22.39 30.40
N ASP A 460 -14.02 -23.60 30.90
CA ASP A 460 -14.09 -23.93 32.33
C ASP A 460 -12.82 -23.50 33.11
N GLU A 461 -11.78 -23.10 32.38
CA GLU A 461 -10.53 -22.63 32.96
C GLU A 461 -10.68 -21.20 33.51
N GLY A 462 -10.26 -20.98 34.76
CA GLY A 462 -10.28 -19.63 35.33
C GLY A 462 -9.27 -18.68 34.67
N ASP A 463 -9.67 -17.43 34.42
CA ASP A 463 -8.73 -16.35 34.09
C ASP A 463 -8.14 -15.76 35.38
N ALA A 464 -6.81 -15.75 35.49
CA ALA A 464 -6.11 -15.22 36.66
C ALA A 464 -6.36 -13.72 36.91
N THR A 465 -6.84 -12.99 35.90
CA THR A 465 -7.17 -11.56 35.97
C THR A 465 -8.64 -11.30 36.30
N GLY A 466 -9.49 -12.33 36.32
CA GLY A 466 -10.87 -12.27 36.81
C GLY A 466 -12.01 -12.37 35.77
N PRO A 467 -11.88 -11.95 34.50
CA PRO A 467 -12.96 -12.08 33.52
C PRO A 467 -13.43 -13.52 33.29
N GLU A 468 -14.74 -13.70 33.11
CA GLU A 468 -15.33 -15.00 32.78
C GLU A 468 -15.06 -15.34 31.31
N ARG A 469 -14.51 -16.53 31.05
CA ARG A 469 -14.32 -17.03 29.68
C ARG A 469 -15.65 -17.50 29.10
N CYS A 470 -15.83 -17.27 27.80
CA CYS A 470 -17.01 -17.72 27.07
C CYS A 470 -18.35 -17.22 27.68
N ALA A 471 -18.31 -16.05 28.34
CA ALA A 471 -19.49 -15.34 28.83
C ALA A 471 -20.41 -14.88 27.69
N PHE A 472 -19.86 -14.80 26.47
CA PHE A 472 -20.56 -14.44 25.25
C PHE A 472 -20.41 -15.50 24.17
N LEU A 473 -21.34 -15.53 23.23
CA LEU A 473 -21.23 -16.22 21.94
C LEU A 473 -21.05 -15.19 20.85
N SER A 474 -20.19 -15.45 19.86
CA SER A 474 -19.98 -14.59 18.69
C SER A 474 -19.55 -15.41 17.47
N GLY A 475 -19.31 -14.73 16.34
CA GLY A 475 -18.88 -15.33 15.07
C GLY A 475 -17.51 -14.86 14.60
N ALA A 476 -16.84 -15.73 13.86
CA ALA A 476 -15.62 -15.43 13.12
C ALA A 476 -15.68 -16.04 11.72
N LEU A 477 -15.19 -15.31 10.74
CA LEU A 477 -14.96 -15.75 9.37
C LEU A 477 -13.46 -15.83 9.13
N SER A 478 -13.01 -16.91 8.51
CA SER A 478 -11.64 -17.03 8.05
C SER A 478 -11.59 -17.74 6.71
N SER A 479 -10.73 -17.27 5.81
CA SER A 479 -10.47 -17.92 4.53
C SER A 479 -9.36 -18.97 4.60
N HIS A 480 -8.82 -19.30 5.77
CA HIS A 480 -7.79 -20.34 5.87
C HIS A 480 -8.30 -21.66 5.25
N ASP A 481 -7.44 -22.43 4.57
CA ASP A 481 -7.82 -23.61 3.75
C ASP A 481 -8.79 -23.35 2.56
N LYS A 482 -9.15 -22.09 2.29
CA LYS A 482 -10.10 -21.70 1.25
C LYS A 482 -9.49 -20.73 0.26
N PHE A 483 -8.82 -19.70 0.75
CA PHE A 483 -8.15 -18.68 -0.04
C PHE A 483 -6.98 -18.08 0.75
N GLN A 484 -5.82 -17.99 0.09
CA GLN A 484 -4.64 -17.26 0.57
C GLN A 484 -3.93 -16.62 -0.61
N PHE A 485 -3.16 -15.56 -0.34
CA PHE A 485 -2.43 -14.83 -1.36
C PHE A 485 -1.16 -14.19 -0.80
N ILE A 486 -0.24 -13.79 -1.66
CA ILE A 486 0.91 -12.96 -1.31
C ILE A 486 0.83 -11.67 -2.12
N TYR A 487 0.83 -10.53 -1.43
CA TYR A 487 0.73 -9.18 -2.00
C TYR A 487 -0.59 -8.90 -2.73
N GLY A 488 -0.98 -7.64 -2.75
CA GLY A 488 -2.24 -7.19 -3.34
C GLY A 488 -2.90 -6.11 -2.51
N TYR A 489 -4.05 -5.65 -2.99
CA TYR A 489 -4.92 -4.76 -2.25
C TYR A 489 -6.10 -5.56 -1.69
N THR A 490 -6.30 -5.53 -0.39
CA THR A 490 -7.48 -6.10 0.28
C THR A 490 -8.33 -4.99 0.81
N GLU A 491 -9.63 -5.01 0.55
CA GLU A 491 -10.60 -4.07 1.08
C GLU A 491 -11.83 -4.83 1.58
N GLY A 492 -12.44 -4.35 2.66
CA GLY A 492 -13.82 -4.67 2.93
C GLY A 492 -14.59 -3.46 3.41
N ARG A 493 -15.91 -3.51 3.23
CA ARG A 493 -16.83 -2.44 3.60
C ARG A 493 -17.69 -2.87 4.77
N PHE A 494 -17.59 -2.14 5.87
CA PHE A 494 -18.12 -2.54 7.17
C PHE A 494 -18.94 -1.42 7.81
N LYS A 495 -19.97 -1.79 8.57
CA LYS A 495 -20.45 -1.02 9.72
C LYS A 495 -19.85 -1.62 10.97
N LEU A 496 -19.01 -0.85 11.66
CA LEU A 496 -18.36 -1.28 12.88
C LEU A 496 -19.29 -1.15 14.09
N SER A 497 -19.07 -1.96 15.11
CA SER A 497 -19.85 -1.87 16.34
C SER A 497 -19.40 -0.70 17.22
N GLY A 498 -20.33 0.19 17.55
CA GLY A 498 -20.14 1.26 18.55
C GLY A 498 -20.46 0.83 19.98
N THR A 499 -20.86 -0.42 20.21
CA THR A 499 -21.29 -0.89 21.54
C THR A 499 -20.09 -1.11 22.46
N SER A 500 -20.22 -0.68 23.72
CA SER A 500 -19.20 -0.93 24.74
C SER A 500 -18.85 -2.41 24.85
N GLY A 501 -17.55 -2.71 24.88
CA GLY A 501 -17.00 -4.05 24.91
C GLY A 501 -16.98 -4.80 23.58
N ALA A 502 -17.46 -4.20 22.49
CA ALA A 502 -17.24 -4.72 21.15
C ALA A 502 -15.82 -4.39 20.66
N LEU A 503 -15.17 -5.35 20.01
CA LEU A 503 -14.00 -5.12 19.17
C LEU A 503 -14.29 -5.72 17.78
N SER A 504 -14.44 -4.84 16.80
CA SER A 504 -14.66 -5.18 15.39
C SER A 504 -13.31 -5.33 14.71
N SER A 505 -13.03 -6.47 14.08
CA SER A 505 -11.72 -6.74 13.49
C SER A 505 -11.80 -7.28 12.07
N PHE A 506 -10.90 -6.81 11.22
CA PHE A 506 -10.63 -7.31 9.87
C PHE A 506 -9.13 -7.27 9.61
N TYR A 507 -8.54 -8.41 9.27
CA TYR A 507 -7.09 -8.55 9.22
C TYR A 507 -6.63 -9.68 8.28
N LEU A 508 -5.35 -9.64 7.92
CA LEU A 508 -4.65 -10.69 7.20
C LEU A 508 -3.81 -11.50 8.19
N TYR A 509 -3.85 -12.83 8.09
CA TYR A 509 -3.13 -13.70 9.02
C TYR A 509 -2.52 -14.91 8.33
N HIS A 510 -1.26 -15.21 8.64
CA HIS A 510 -0.62 -16.43 8.17
C HIS A 510 -0.84 -17.59 9.13
N ARG A 511 -1.35 -18.70 8.60
CA ARG A 511 -1.70 -19.89 9.39
C ARG A 511 -0.51 -20.52 10.12
N TYR A 512 0.69 -20.49 9.54
CA TYR A 512 1.84 -21.23 10.04
C TYR A 512 2.99 -20.28 10.33
N ALA A 513 3.57 -20.33 11.52
CA ALA A 513 4.67 -19.43 11.86
C ALA A 513 5.92 -19.60 10.96
N GLY A 514 6.03 -20.71 10.22
CA GLY A 514 7.26 -21.11 9.52
C GLY A 514 8.25 -21.78 10.47
N SER A 515 9.49 -21.99 10.02
CA SER A 515 10.56 -22.57 10.85
C SER A 515 11.95 -22.13 10.38
N GLY A 516 12.91 -22.10 11.31
CA GLY A 516 14.28 -21.65 11.04
C GLY A 516 14.29 -20.24 10.46
N VAL A 517 15.09 -20.02 9.42
CA VAL A 517 15.21 -18.72 8.70
C VAL A 517 13.91 -18.23 8.05
N ASN A 518 12.86 -19.07 8.00
CA ASN A 518 11.55 -18.73 7.47
C ASN A 518 10.50 -18.55 8.59
N TYR A 519 10.89 -18.49 9.85
CA TYR A 519 9.95 -18.17 10.92
C TYR A 519 9.56 -16.69 10.84
N HIS A 520 8.28 -16.33 10.67
CA HIS A 520 7.83 -14.93 10.58
C HIS A 520 6.38 -14.71 11.01
N ALA A 521 5.50 -15.71 10.95
CA ALA A 521 4.15 -15.67 11.54
C ALA A 521 3.38 -14.32 11.40
N PRO A 522 3.27 -13.75 10.19
CA PRO A 522 2.80 -12.38 10.02
C PRO A 522 1.30 -12.20 10.27
N GLU A 523 0.97 -11.00 10.70
CA GLU A 523 -0.40 -10.48 10.82
C GLU A 523 -0.40 -9.01 10.39
N ILE A 524 -1.39 -8.62 9.57
CA ILE A 524 -1.65 -7.23 9.19
C ILE A 524 -3.09 -6.90 9.59
N ASP A 525 -3.24 -6.10 10.63
CA ASP A 525 -4.53 -5.61 11.08
C ASP A 525 -4.97 -4.47 10.18
N ILE A 526 -5.98 -4.71 9.35
CA ILE A 526 -6.52 -3.70 8.42
C ILE A 526 -7.34 -2.70 9.22
N VAL A 527 -8.19 -3.20 10.11
CA VAL A 527 -8.85 -2.41 11.14
C VAL A 527 -9.10 -3.25 12.38
N GLU A 528 -8.75 -2.68 13.52
CA GLU A 528 -9.30 -3.01 14.83
C GLU A 528 -10.02 -1.78 15.39
N TYR A 529 -11.26 -1.95 15.85
CA TYR A 529 -12.06 -0.84 16.36
C TYR A 529 -12.81 -1.23 17.63
N LEU A 530 -12.58 -0.47 18.70
CA LEU A 530 -13.29 -0.66 19.97
C LEU A 530 -14.52 0.25 20.02
N GLY A 531 -15.68 -0.34 20.26
CA GLY A 531 -16.91 0.45 20.48
C GLY A 531 -16.81 1.37 21.71
N GLU A 532 -16.00 0.98 22.70
CA GLU A 532 -15.49 1.87 23.75
C GLU A 532 -13.98 1.65 23.91
N ASN A 533 -13.20 2.71 23.68
CA ASN A 533 -11.75 2.68 23.93
C ASN A 533 -11.43 3.23 25.33
N PRO A 534 -11.05 2.40 26.31
CA PRO A 534 -10.72 2.88 27.65
C PRO A 534 -9.37 3.62 27.72
N TYR A 535 -8.61 3.68 26.63
CA TYR A 535 -7.29 4.28 26.54
C TYR A 535 -7.25 5.60 25.76
N GLY A 536 -8.36 6.07 25.20
CA GLY A 536 -8.39 7.29 24.39
C GLY A 536 -9.66 7.42 23.55
N ASP A 537 -9.55 8.15 22.43
CA ASP A 537 -10.64 8.26 21.46
C ASP A 537 -10.85 6.91 20.73
N PRO A 538 -12.09 6.56 20.33
CA PRO A 538 -12.37 5.36 19.54
C PRO A 538 -11.94 5.57 18.07
N ASP A 539 -10.64 5.60 17.87
CA ASP A 539 -10.00 5.64 16.55
C ASP A 539 -10.03 4.25 15.89
N ALA A 540 -9.80 4.21 14.57
CA ALA A 540 -9.49 2.96 13.88
C ALA A 540 -8.01 2.63 14.07
N PHE A 541 -7.68 1.41 14.50
CA PHE A 541 -6.32 0.97 14.77
C PHE A 541 -5.77 0.06 13.67
N GLN A 542 -4.49 0.23 13.36
CA GLN A 542 -3.72 -0.55 12.39
C GLN A 542 -2.42 -1.03 13.03
N THR A 543 -2.11 -2.31 12.87
CA THR A 543 -0.87 -2.90 13.40
C THR A 543 -0.32 -3.93 12.41
N HIS A 544 1.00 -4.09 12.44
CA HIS A 544 1.70 -5.19 11.77
C HIS A 544 2.43 -5.98 12.84
N HIS A 545 2.23 -7.29 12.84
CA HIS A 545 2.93 -8.22 13.71
C HIS A 545 3.75 -9.19 12.89
N PHE A 546 4.86 -9.61 13.48
CA PHE A 546 5.67 -10.70 12.95
C PHE A 546 6.42 -11.40 14.09
N GLY A 547 6.71 -12.68 13.90
CA GLY A 547 7.57 -13.47 14.76
C GLY A 547 9.03 -13.18 14.47
N ASP A 548 9.80 -12.89 15.50
CA ASP A 548 11.26 -12.83 15.44
C ASP A 548 11.83 -14.20 15.04
N VAL A 549 12.69 -14.20 14.04
CA VAL A 549 13.13 -15.41 13.35
C VAL A 549 14.01 -16.32 14.21
N ASN A 550 14.67 -15.75 15.23
CA ASN A 550 15.64 -16.44 16.07
C ASN A 550 15.06 -16.85 17.42
N THR A 551 14.20 -16.02 18.00
CA THR A 551 13.63 -16.22 19.34
C THR A 551 12.20 -16.74 19.30
N GLY A 552 11.48 -16.55 18.20
CA GLY A 552 10.06 -16.85 18.08
C GLY A 552 9.14 -15.85 18.79
N ILE A 553 9.69 -14.78 19.35
CA ILE A 553 8.93 -13.74 20.06
C ILE A 553 8.14 -12.91 19.05
N THR A 554 6.86 -12.66 19.33
CA THR A 554 6.06 -11.73 18.51
C THR A 554 6.53 -10.30 18.70
N ARG A 555 7.00 -9.71 17.60
CA ARG A 555 7.24 -8.29 17.37
C ARG A 555 5.96 -7.63 16.88
N SER A 556 5.78 -6.38 17.27
CA SER A 556 4.63 -5.57 16.86
C SER A 556 5.12 -4.17 16.53
N ALA A 557 4.67 -3.61 15.42
CA ALA A 557 4.69 -2.17 15.23
C ALA A 557 3.96 -1.48 16.40
N PRO A 558 4.31 -0.23 16.75
CA PRO A 558 3.42 0.59 17.57
C PRO A 558 2.02 0.60 16.95
N THR A 559 0.99 0.33 17.76
CA THR A 559 -0.41 0.35 17.32
C THR A 559 -0.73 1.75 16.81
N MET A 560 -0.88 1.90 15.50
CA MET A 560 -1.15 3.16 14.85
C MET A 560 -2.64 3.44 14.92
N SER A 561 -3.03 4.68 15.21
CA SER A 561 -4.44 5.09 15.21
C SER A 561 -4.71 6.11 14.11
N TYR A 562 -5.95 6.13 13.62
CA TYR A 562 -6.43 7.15 12.73
C TYR A 562 -7.83 7.60 13.14
N LYS A 563 -7.93 8.89 13.46
CA LYS A 563 -9.17 9.55 13.84
C LYS A 563 -10.01 9.89 12.61
N LYS A 564 -11.34 9.79 12.72
CA LYS A 564 -12.27 10.19 11.66
C LYS A 564 -12.07 11.68 11.31
N PRO A 565 -11.70 12.03 10.06
CA PRO A 565 -11.30 13.41 9.72
C PRO A 565 -12.40 14.47 9.84
N ASP A 566 -13.65 14.07 9.61
CA ASP A 566 -14.86 14.92 9.70
C ASP A 566 -15.42 15.03 11.14
N GLY A 567 -14.82 14.32 12.10
CA GLY A 567 -15.25 14.24 13.50
C GLY A 567 -16.31 13.17 13.74
N GLY A 568 -16.52 12.84 15.02
CA GLY A 568 -17.28 11.64 15.40
C GLY A 568 -16.43 10.38 15.32
N ASN A 569 -17.08 9.22 15.28
CA ASN A 569 -16.43 7.91 15.26
C ASN A 569 -16.90 7.06 14.07
N TYR A 570 -16.13 6.04 13.70
CA TYR A 570 -16.43 5.17 12.55
C TYR A 570 -17.63 4.22 12.73
N ALA A 571 -18.21 4.18 13.94
CA ALA A 571 -19.42 3.40 14.23
C ALA A 571 -20.67 4.27 14.41
N ASP A 572 -20.57 5.60 14.22
CA ASP A 572 -21.70 6.49 14.39
C ASP A 572 -22.70 6.36 13.21
N ASN A 573 -23.98 6.59 13.49
CA ASN A 573 -25.07 6.71 12.50
C ASN A 573 -25.26 5.51 11.55
N ASP A 574 -24.80 4.31 11.92
CA ASP A 574 -24.81 3.13 11.06
C ASP A 574 -24.10 3.39 9.71
N GLU A 575 -23.06 4.23 9.72
CA GLU A 575 -22.28 4.59 8.53
C GLU A 575 -21.43 3.41 8.03
N TRP A 576 -21.42 3.23 6.72
CA TRP A 576 -20.53 2.29 6.05
C TRP A 576 -19.19 2.96 5.76
N HIS A 577 -18.11 2.26 6.08
CA HIS A 577 -16.74 2.68 5.76
C HIS A 577 -15.99 1.57 5.05
N THR A 578 -15.07 1.94 4.15
CA THR A 578 -14.13 0.97 3.57
C THR A 578 -12.83 0.97 4.34
N PHE A 579 -12.35 -0.23 4.67
CA PHE A 579 -11.07 -0.45 5.34
C PHE A 579 -10.24 -1.35 4.45
N GLY A 580 -9.06 -0.88 4.04
CA GLY A 580 -8.22 -1.63 3.11
C GLY A 580 -6.73 -1.51 3.37
N VAL A 581 -5.98 -2.43 2.79
CA VAL A 581 -4.53 -2.45 2.85
C VAL A 581 -3.93 -2.83 1.51
N LEU A 582 -3.00 -2.01 1.03
CA LEU A 582 -2.08 -2.37 -0.04
C LEU A 582 -0.86 -3.01 0.60
N TRP A 583 -0.69 -4.30 0.37
CA TRP A 583 0.48 -5.07 0.77
C TRP A 583 1.32 -5.36 -0.46
N GLU A 584 2.48 -4.72 -0.53
CA GLU A 584 3.46 -4.87 -1.59
C GLU A 584 4.77 -5.40 -0.99
N PRO A 585 5.73 -5.87 -1.80
CA PRO A 585 7.05 -6.22 -1.29
C PRO A 585 7.66 -5.07 -0.48
N GLN A 586 8.06 -5.34 0.75
CA GLN A 586 8.63 -4.35 1.69
C GLN A 586 7.72 -3.15 2.06
N LEU A 587 6.46 -3.10 1.62
CA LEU A 587 5.57 -1.96 1.83
C LEU A 587 4.18 -2.40 2.29
N VAL A 588 3.66 -1.73 3.31
CA VAL A 588 2.24 -1.83 3.70
C VAL A 588 1.67 -0.42 3.78
N VAL A 589 0.54 -0.19 3.11
CA VAL A 589 -0.20 1.08 3.16
C VAL A 589 -1.65 0.78 3.53
N TRP A 590 -2.13 1.40 4.60
CA TRP A 590 -3.52 1.27 5.05
C TRP A 590 -4.37 2.40 4.53
N TYR A 591 -5.63 2.09 4.23
CA TYR A 591 -6.61 3.00 3.70
C TYR A 591 -7.90 2.93 4.50
N ILE A 592 -8.50 4.10 4.69
CA ILE A 592 -9.89 4.23 5.17
C ILE A 592 -10.63 5.14 4.20
N ASP A 593 -11.78 4.70 3.72
CA ASP A 593 -12.58 5.37 2.69
C ASP A 593 -11.74 5.77 1.46
N GLY A 594 -10.90 4.84 1.03
CA GLY A 594 -10.01 4.98 -0.13
C GLY A 594 -8.83 5.95 0.06
N ARG A 595 -8.60 6.52 1.25
CA ARG A 595 -7.50 7.46 1.54
C ARG A 595 -6.44 6.82 2.41
N GLU A 596 -5.17 7.05 2.09
CA GLU A 596 -4.05 6.59 2.91
C GLU A 596 -4.14 7.17 4.33
N VAL A 597 -4.05 6.31 5.34
CA VAL A 597 -4.07 6.70 6.76
C VAL A 597 -2.77 6.40 7.50
N LYS A 598 -2.06 5.36 7.06
CA LYS A 598 -0.80 4.86 7.62
C LYS A 598 0.00 4.12 6.57
N ARG A 599 1.31 4.05 6.78
CA ARG A 599 2.20 3.18 6.03
C ARG A 599 3.39 2.72 6.85
N LEU A 600 3.98 1.61 6.44
CA LEU A 600 5.31 1.22 6.87
C LEU A 600 6.10 0.61 5.71
N PHE A 601 7.43 0.68 5.81
CA PHE A 601 8.35 0.17 4.82
C PHE A 601 9.51 -0.55 5.50
N GLY A 602 9.97 -1.68 4.94
CA GLY A 602 11.19 -2.34 5.40
C GLY A 602 11.26 -3.84 5.10
N PRO A 603 12.44 -4.45 5.33
CA PRO A 603 12.67 -5.85 5.02
C PRO A 603 11.83 -6.82 5.86
N GLN A 604 11.30 -6.42 7.02
CA GLN A 604 10.44 -7.28 7.85
C GLN A 604 8.96 -7.30 7.42
N VAL A 605 8.55 -6.54 6.38
CA VAL A 605 7.23 -6.74 5.79
C VAL A 605 7.15 -8.16 5.24
N SER A 606 6.05 -8.85 5.54
CA SER A 606 5.98 -10.27 5.27
C SER A 606 6.03 -10.66 3.79
N ARG A 607 6.45 -11.90 3.57
CA ARG A 607 6.53 -12.60 2.29
C ARG A 607 5.88 -13.97 2.32
N GLN A 608 5.02 -14.21 3.31
CA GLN A 608 4.31 -15.47 3.53
C GLN A 608 2.84 -15.31 3.19
N PRO A 609 2.17 -16.35 2.62
CA PRO A 609 0.80 -16.24 2.16
C PRO A 609 -0.17 -16.02 3.31
N MET A 610 -0.96 -14.96 3.29
CA MET A 610 -1.93 -14.67 4.35
C MET A 610 -3.35 -14.98 3.90
N ASN A 611 -4.20 -15.26 4.88
CA ASN A 611 -5.63 -15.52 4.73
C ASN A 611 -6.41 -14.32 5.28
N LEU A 612 -7.63 -14.14 4.80
CA LEU A 612 -8.57 -13.16 5.31
C LEU A 612 -9.16 -13.66 6.64
N VAL A 613 -9.29 -12.76 7.61
CA VAL A 613 -10.01 -13.02 8.86
C VAL A 613 -10.85 -11.81 9.25
N SER A 614 -12.08 -12.06 9.66
CA SER A 614 -12.93 -11.06 10.31
C SER A 614 -13.72 -11.68 11.45
N TYR A 615 -13.82 -10.99 12.58
CA TYR A 615 -14.64 -11.43 13.70
C TYR A 615 -15.18 -10.26 14.50
N LEU A 616 -16.13 -10.57 15.38
CA LEU A 616 -16.63 -9.65 16.40
C LEU A 616 -16.24 -10.18 17.78
N VAL A 617 -15.33 -9.50 18.46
CA VAL A 617 -14.94 -9.81 19.84
C VAL A 617 -15.93 -9.15 20.79
N ALA A 618 -16.32 -9.87 21.85
CA ALA A 618 -17.18 -9.36 22.92
C ALA A 618 -16.44 -9.50 24.25
N GLY A 619 -15.76 -8.44 24.64
CA GLY A 619 -14.88 -8.36 25.81
C GLY A 619 -13.52 -9.02 25.59
N SER A 620 -12.44 -8.34 25.99
CA SER A 620 -11.08 -8.88 25.94
C SER A 620 -10.17 -8.25 26.99
N GLY A 621 -8.87 -8.53 26.89
CA GLY A 621 -7.85 -7.80 27.65
C GLY A 621 -7.64 -6.35 27.18
N TRP A 622 -8.22 -5.98 26.02
CA TRP A 622 -8.13 -4.63 25.43
C TRP A 622 -9.49 -3.93 25.39
N ALA A 623 -10.56 -4.64 25.04
CA ALA A 623 -11.93 -4.13 25.08
C ALA A 623 -12.60 -4.39 26.43
N PRO A 624 -13.39 -3.44 26.98
CA PRO A 624 -14.16 -3.66 28.20
C PRO A 624 -15.05 -4.89 28.13
N THR A 625 -15.45 -5.46 29.27
CA THR A 625 -16.49 -6.49 29.29
C THR A 625 -17.86 -5.86 28.97
N PRO A 626 -18.64 -6.37 28.00
CA PRO A 626 -20.02 -5.94 27.79
C PRO A 626 -20.88 -6.06 29.05
N ASP A 627 -21.78 -5.10 29.28
CA ASP A 627 -22.59 -5.04 30.50
C ASP A 627 -23.78 -6.01 30.42
N LEU A 628 -23.62 -7.19 31.01
CA LEU A 628 -24.67 -8.21 31.13
C LEU A 628 -25.94 -7.72 31.87
N THR A 629 -25.87 -6.62 32.61
CA THR A 629 -27.03 -6.04 33.30
C THR A 629 -27.85 -5.09 32.42
N ASP A 630 -27.30 -4.68 31.27
CA ASP A 630 -27.98 -3.86 30.27
C ASP A 630 -28.37 -4.71 29.04
N PRO A 631 -29.59 -5.29 29.01
CA PRO A 631 -30.03 -6.08 27.89
C PRO A 631 -30.20 -5.27 26.60
N SER A 632 -30.19 -3.93 26.64
CA SER A 632 -30.30 -3.09 25.45
C SER A 632 -29.01 -3.04 24.61
N GLN A 633 -27.88 -3.49 25.16
CA GLN A 633 -26.61 -3.62 24.43
C GLN A 633 -26.61 -4.81 23.46
N PHE A 634 -27.52 -5.77 23.62
CA PHE A 634 -27.51 -7.03 22.88
C PHE A 634 -28.66 -7.12 21.87
N PRO A 635 -28.44 -7.74 20.69
CA PRO A 635 -27.14 -8.26 20.23
C PRO A 635 -26.16 -7.12 19.90
N ILE A 636 -24.87 -7.36 20.19
CA ILE A 636 -23.79 -6.53 19.64
C ILE A 636 -23.61 -6.96 18.19
N THR A 637 -23.51 -6.03 17.25
CA THR A 637 -23.45 -6.37 15.82
C THR A 637 -22.33 -5.65 15.08
N MET A 638 -21.78 -6.31 14.08
CA MET A 638 -20.94 -5.74 13.02
C MET A 638 -21.52 -6.23 11.68
N GLU A 639 -21.57 -5.36 10.69
CA GLU A 639 -22.15 -5.65 9.37
C GLU A 639 -21.09 -5.55 8.27
N LEU A 640 -21.11 -6.49 7.34
CA LEU A 640 -20.19 -6.62 6.21
C LEU A 640 -20.99 -6.54 4.91
N ASP A 641 -20.67 -5.55 4.09
CA ASP A 641 -21.23 -5.40 2.74
C ASP A 641 -20.45 -6.26 1.75
N TYR A 642 -19.13 -6.10 1.69
CA TYR A 642 -18.27 -6.95 0.88
C TYR A 642 -16.87 -7.11 1.48
N VAL A 643 -16.17 -8.15 1.01
CA VAL A 643 -14.71 -8.30 1.12
C VAL A 643 -14.15 -8.60 -0.27
N ARG A 644 -13.14 -7.84 -0.70
CA ARG A 644 -12.52 -7.95 -2.02
C ARG A 644 -11.00 -7.96 -1.91
N VAL A 645 -10.36 -8.74 -2.78
CA VAL A 645 -8.90 -8.78 -2.94
C VAL A 645 -8.56 -8.61 -4.40
N TYR A 646 -7.64 -7.69 -4.67
CA TYR A 646 -7.15 -7.35 -5.98
C TYR A 646 -5.63 -7.59 -6.05
N GLN A 647 -5.14 -8.02 -7.21
CA GLN A 647 -3.70 -8.20 -7.44
C GLN A 647 -3.27 -7.67 -8.80
N ARG A 648 -2.08 -7.07 -8.82
CA ARG A 648 -1.34 -6.81 -10.06
C ARG A 648 -0.99 -8.13 -10.73
N ASP A 649 -0.87 -8.10 -12.06
CA ASP A 649 -0.47 -9.26 -12.87
C ASP A 649 0.76 -10.01 -12.34
N ALA A 650 1.73 -9.28 -11.78
CA ALA A 650 2.96 -9.84 -11.23
C ALA A 650 2.73 -10.84 -10.09
N PHE A 651 1.63 -10.72 -9.33
CA PHE A 651 1.38 -11.50 -8.12
C PHE A 651 0.17 -12.44 -8.20
N LYS A 652 -0.63 -12.39 -9.28
CA LYS A 652 -1.83 -13.24 -9.45
C LYS A 652 -1.57 -14.73 -9.22
N GLN A 653 -0.37 -15.22 -9.54
CA GLN A 653 -0.01 -16.63 -9.36
C GLN A 653 0.14 -17.04 -7.88
N THR A 654 0.18 -16.09 -6.95
CA THR A 654 0.28 -16.35 -5.51
C THR A 654 -1.08 -16.56 -4.86
N ALA A 655 -2.17 -16.14 -5.51
CA ALA A 655 -3.52 -16.45 -5.07
C ALA A 655 -3.81 -17.94 -5.28
N THR A 656 -4.13 -18.64 -4.19
CA THR A 656 -4.46 -20.06 -4.22
C THR A 656 -5.81 -20.31 -3.57
N PHE A 657 -6.61 -21.18 -4.18
CA PHE A 657 -7.94 -21.56 -3.73
C PHE A 657 -7.98 -23.03 -3.29
N GLY A 658 -8.72 -23.30 -2.23
CA GLY A 658 -8.81 -24.63 -1.61
C GLY A 658 -7.62 -24.97 -0.70
N ARG A 659 -7.55 -26.26 -0.35
CA ARG A 659 -6.50 -26.84 0.52
C ARG A 659 -5.25 -27.27 -0.22
#